data_AF-A0A7D8YUS8-F1
#
_entry.id   AF-A0A7D8YUS8-F1
#
_cell.length_a   1.000
_cell.length_b   1.000
_cell.length_c   1.000
_cell.angle_alpha   90.00
_cell.angle_beta   90.00
_cell.angle_gamma   90.00
#
_symmetry.space_group_name_H-M   'P 1'
#
loop_
_entity.id
_entity.type
_entity.pdbx_description
1 polymer ?
#
loop_
_entity_poly.entity_id
_entity_poly.type
_entity_poly.pdbx_seq_one_letter_code
_entity_poly.pdbx_strand_id
1 'polypeptide(L)'
;MTFHPDTLPDLKGKVFIVTGGNSGIGYYTVAHLAEHGAHVYMCARSPEKGTVAITNIKKMYPSANIDLLQMNLMDLTSVVAATKHFLTLETALHGVVNNAGIMATPFERTKDGHEAQWQTNYLAHWVLTEHLLPLMLRTAKTLQPGSVRIVNLTSSGHMSAPNGGINFTDLSLKDGGPWPRYGQSKLANILHTKTLHKKYGPGSASARDGEGEIWVSAVHPGLVETNLATSVGESGSSIMRVLPVLRILGLMKTADKGSWTSLFCAASRDMKAEQSGTYIEIFGRFGEPWWQSSAAKEGKLGERLEEWTREVMRKEGWSPADLQLHDSSPNRIKLAANEITEKSKVVRRSSNPDQRMRTSPDQPKHVRAVSDADPHNQKQQKTSQRCHNVNLPWSPEVSLVTHTSAPLASRISIPPRASKAPISLHPRDLRELSLEAQEAAVIEDLLIVLMGLEGQYIHFAKPYNPSGEKDRLAGPVFVILPGLDPSLRDLTIEILKMATHYSALVAFIDVQGRAELGVVNHALSAAMRKLMFDYLVLIAQLETQFLSNPSFTLHVLGVHILPASHLMSQVYSLAQAIITQSSPTDDDKDSDIEFDMDKILEALQDGDLMSGSRNKPVCKGGRILGLITKRLELFSGDPVTRAILISLLQNTSRPYMRMLNEWLHHGTIQDSYAEFLVKEQKSIKRERLAEDYTDDYWERRYTLRDNVPPQLESVQHKILLAGKYLNVVRECGGVDISNAISNVPTTFEDPRFFDNVNDAYVYANKSLLNLLLTTYALPARLRSMKHYFFLSQSDFLSYFLDLASPELRKPVDKVNTSKLQALLDLVLPAQDPFKENIKVEMNSIDLFDCLTRVINISGIEDGEELLNPPAPPVESEKGPVGFTSLQLDCIVPFPASLVISRKTIWRYQALFRYLFSLRHLEQQLVANWQTLNKASSWAHKSSNKEIELCKRRAFTLRARMLAYVQQLLHFCTSEVIEPNWQAFMEKLKGGSISAVGTVDELMQNHVDFLDTCLKECMLTNGRLLRRHSKLMHTCTLFSNFTSWFSRELESNDPDLSGSTQPPRLEKMAANLRKFELNFEKHMHVLLDEMNHFAATETVVLLSFCARLGDIYQGTEFRELGSKTDHGSGISG
;
A
#
# COMPACT_ATOMS: atom_id res chain seq x y z
N MET A 1 21.14 20.67 -8.81
CA MET A 1 19.78 21.12 -8.46
C MET A 1 18.80 20.18 -9.15
N THR A 2 17.91 19.57 -8.38
CA THR A 2 16.79 18.78 -8.91
C THR A 2 15.69 19.75 -9.34
N PHE A 3 15.31 19.72 -10.62
CA PHE A 3 14.21 20.51 -11.17
C PHE A 3 12.89 20.16 -10.45
N HIS A 4 12.06 21.16 -10.19
CA HIS A 4 10.70 21.01 -9.62
C HIS A 4 9.67 21.74 -10.52
N PRO A 5 8.49 21.17 -10.78
CA PRO A 5 7.48 21.79 -11.67
C PRO A 5 7.12 23.23 -11.32
N ASP A 6 7.04 23.60 -10.03
CA ASP A 6 6.74 24.98 -9.58
C ASP A 6 7.75 26.04 -10.02
N THR A 7 8.92 25.63 -10.52
CA THR A 7 9.93 26.54 -11.09
C THR A 7 9.69 26.86 -12.56
N LEU A 8 8.64 26.26 -13.17
CA LEU A 8 8.26 26.59 -14.53
C LEU A 8 7.86 28.07 -14.63
N PRO A 9 8.18 28.72 -15.74
CA PRO A 9 7.76 30.10 -15.95
C PRO A 9 6.25 30.16 -16.22
N ASP A 10 5.68 31.37 -16.16
CA ASP A 10 4.35 31.61 -16.72
C ASP A 10 4.33 31.23 -18.21
N LEU A 11 3.38 30.35 -18.57
CA LEU A 11 3.17 29.80 -19.90
C LEU A 11 1.91 30.35 -20.56
N LYS A 12 1.29 31.41 -20.02
CA LYS A 12 0.13 32.05 -20.62
C LYS A 12 0.37 32.42 -22.09
N GLY A 13 -0.56 32.02 -22.96
CA GLY A 13 -0.47 32.23 -24.41
C GLY A 13 0.40 31.22 -25.15
N LYS A 14 0.99 30.24 -24.46
CA LYS A 14 1.71 29.13 -25.09
C LYS A 14 0.82 27.91 -25.25
N VAL A 15 0.99 27.23 -26.38
CA VAL A 15 0.20 26.08 -26.81
C VAL A 15 1.06 24.83 -26.81
N PHE A 16 0.58 23.75 -26.18
CA PHE A 16 1.27 22.47 -26.08
C PHE A 16 0.37 21.30 -26.51
N ILE A 17 0.97 20.28 -27.12
CA ILE A 17 0.32 18.99 -27.39
C ILE A 17 1.01 17.92 -26.54
N VAL A 18 0.22 17.10 -25.82
CA VAL A 18 0.75 15.97 -25.04
C VAL A 18 0.05 14.68 -25.46
N THR A 19 0.80 13.72 -25.99
CA THR A 19 0.25 12.40 -26.35
C THR A 19 0.05 11.51 -25.13
N GLY A 20 -1.10 10.84 -25.03
CA GLY A 20 -1.42 9.98 -23.87
C GLY A 20 -1.60 10.78 -22.57
N GLY A 21 -2.09 12.02 -22.68
CA GLY A 21 -2.21 12.95 -21.56
C GLY A 21 -3.32 12.60 -20.55
N ASN A 22 -4.11 11.56 -20.78
CA ASN A 22 -5.21 11.16 -19.90
C ASN A 22 -4.78 10.23 -18.75
N SER A 23 -3.53 9.78 -18.69
CA SER A 23 -3.05 8.89 -17.62
C SER A 23 -1.52 8.94 -17.42
N GLY A 24 -1.03 8.44 -16.28
CA GLY A 24 0.39 8.27 -15.99
C GLY A 24 1.21 9.57 -16.08
N ILE A 25 2.41 9.50 -16.67
CA ILE A 25 3.34 10.64 -16.82
C ILE A 25 2.71 11.77 -17.65
N GLY A 26 1.96 11.41 -18.69
CA GLY A 26 1.28 12.38 -19.56
C GLY A 26 0.24 13.21 -18.81
N TYR A 27 -0.51 12.59 -17.88
CA TYR A 27 -1.49 13.28 -17.04
C TYR A 27 -0.87 14.39 -16.19
N TYR A 28 0.22 14.09 -15.49
CA TYR A 28 0.92 15.09 -14.68
C TYR A 28 1.64 16.14 -15.54
N THR A 29 2.14 15.75 -16.72
CA THR A 29 2.69 16.71 -17.69
C THR A 29 1.62 17.73 -18.12
N VAL A 30 0.41 17.27 -18.46
CA VAL A 30 -0.71 18.17 -18.80
C VAL A 30 -1.10 19.04 -17.60
N ALA A 31 -1.20 18.45 -16.42
CA ALA A 31 -1.62 19.15 -15.20
C ALA A 31 -0.68 20.33 -14.87
N HIS A 32 0.64 20.11 -14.84
CA HIS A 32 1.62 21.16 -14.51
C HIS A 32 1.76 22.22 -15.60
N LEU A 33 1.65 21.86 -16.89
CA LEU A 33 1.65 22.85 -17.97
C LEU A 33 0.41 23.75 -17.85
N ALA A 34 -0.77 23.16 -17.60
CA ALA A 34 -2.02 23.89 -17.47
C ALA A 34 -2.09 24.74 -16.18
N GLU A 35 -1.51 24.26 -15.08
CA GLU A 35 -1.31 25.01 -13.83
C GLU A 35 -0.57 26.33 -14.09
N HIS A 36 0.46 26.31 -14.93
CA HIS A 36 1.25 27.48 -15.30
C HIS A 36 0.63 28.29 -16.45
N GLY A 37 -0.66 28.11 -16.74
CA GLY A 37 -1.42 28.94 -17.69
C GLY A 37 -1.28 28.57 -19.16
N ALA A 38 -0.62 27.45 -19.49
CA ALA A 38 -0.55 26.97 -20.87
C ALA A 38 -1.91 26.49 -21.38
N HIS A 39 -2.13 26.61 -22.69
CA HIS A 39 -3.21 25.92 -23.38
C HIS A 39 -2.70 24.55 -23.83
N VAL A 40 -3.29 23.48 -23.29
CA VAL A 40 -2.80 22.11 -23.53
C VAL A 40 -3.83 21.28 -24.26
N TYR A 41 -3.45 20.75 -25.42
CA TYR A 41 -4.22 19.74 -26.16
C TYR A 41 -3.84 18.35 -25.64
N MET A 42 -4.73 17.78 -24.82
CA MET A 42 -4.61 16.44 -24.26
C MET A 42 -5.01 15.42 -25.32
N CYS A 43 -4.06 14.64 -25.84
CA CYS A 43 -4.41 13.57 -26.77
C CYS A 43 -4.78 12.28 -26.04
N ALA A 44 -5.93 11.70 -26.37
CA ALA A 44 -6.40 10.43 -25.83
C ALA A 44 -7.16 9.62 -26.87
N ARG A 45 -7.07 8.28 -26.78
CA ARG A 45 -7.81 7.36 -27.67
C ARG A 45 -9.30 7.33 -27.38
N SER A 46 -9.67 7.27 -26.09
CA SER A 46 -11.06 7.28 -25.62
C SER A 46 -11.43 8.69 -25.16
N PRO A 47 -12.43 9.32 -25.79
CA PRO A 47 -12.84 10.67 -25.41
C PRO A 47 -13.44 10.72 -24.00
N GLU A 48 -14.06 9.62 -23.54
CA GLU A 48 -14.62 9.51 -22.19
C GLU A 48 -13.51 9.58 -21.14
N LYS A 49 -12.44 8.77 -21.30
CA LYS A 49 -11.29 8.78 -20.39
C LYS A 49 -10.55 10.12 -20.43
N GLY A 50 -10.45 10.75 -21.60
CA GLY A 50 -9.88 12.09 -21.75
C GLY A 50 -10.70 13.15 -21.01
N THR A 51 -12.02 13.13 -21.17
CA THR A 51 -12.93 14.09 -20.50
C THR A 51 -12.85 13.96 -18.98
N VAL A 52 -12.87 12.73 -18.44
CA VAL A 52 -12.71 12.49 -17.00
C VAL A 52 -11.37 13.04 -16.48
N ALA A 53 -10.27 12.81 -17.22
CA ALA A 53 -8.96 13.34 -16.86
C ALA A 53 -8.96 14.87 -16.85
N ILE A 54 -9.54 15.53 -17.86
CA ILE A 54 -9.67 16.99 -17.92
C ILE A 54 -10.49 17.51 -16.74
N THR A 55 -11.62 16.88 -16.41
CA THR A 55 -12.45 17.26 -15.26
C THR A 55 -11.66 17.17 -13.94
N ASN A 56 -10.85 16.12 -13.77
CA ASN A 56 -10.03 15.96 -12.56
C ASN A 56 -8.91 17.01 -12.47
N ILE A 57 -8.27 17.34 -13.58
CA ILE A 57 -7.27 18.42 -13.60
C ILE A 57 -7.92 19.77 -13.30
N LYS A 58 -9.09 20.07 -13.90
CA LYS A 58 -9.84 21.31 -13.62
C LYS A 58 -10.33 21.43 -12.17
N LYS A 59 -10.54 20.31 -11.47
CA LYS A 59 -10.83 20.32 -10.03
C LYS A 59 -9.61 20.77 -9.19
N MET A 60 -8.40 20.37 -9.60
CA MET A 60 -7.16 20.80 -8.94
C MET A 60 -6.78 22.23 -9.34
N TYR A 61 -6.98 22.58 -10.62
CA TYR A 61 -6.60 23.85 -11.21
C TYR A 61 -7.79 24.44 -11.99
N PRO A 62 -8.66 25.24 -11.34
CA PRO A 62 -9.87 25.77 -11.98
C PRO A 62 -9.62 26.63 -13.23
N SER A 63 -8.45 27.27 -13.33
CA SER A 63 -8.04 28.07 -14.49
C SER A 63 -7.39 27.27 -15.63
N ALA A 64 -7.30 25.94 -15.51
CA ALA A 64 -6.63 25.09 -16.50
C ALA A 64 -7.35 25.14 -17.86
N ASN A 65 -6.62 25.58 -18.90
CA ASN A 65 -7.09 25.61 -20.28
C ASN A 65 -6.64 24.34 -21.01
N ILE A 66 -7.54 23.35 -21.09
CA ILE A 66 -7.24 22.02 -21.65
C ILE A 66 -8.36 21.60 -22.59
N ASP A 67 -7.98 21.28 -23.83
CA ASP A 67 -8.86 20.72 -24.85
C ASP A 67 -8.48 19.27 -25.16
N LEU A 68 -9.50 18.46 -25.46
CA LEU A 68 -9.32 17.06 -25.83
C LEU A 68 -9.08 16.94 -27.34
N LEU A 69 -7.96 16.32 -27.72
CA LEU A 69 -7.68 15.96 -29.11
C LEU A 69 -7.73 14.44 -29.27
N GLN A 70 -8.83 13.92 -29.82
CA GLN A 70 -8.98 12.47 -29.97
C GLN A 70 -7.95 11.91 -30.96
N MET A 71 -7.09 11.00 -30.49
CA MET A 71 -5.99 10.46 -31.29
C MET A 71 -5.67 9.02 -30.87
N ASN A 72 -5.70 8.09 -31.83
CA ASN A 72 -5.28 6.71 -31.63
C ASN A 72 -3.97 6.44 -32.37
N LEU A 73 -2.87 6.22 -31.65
CA LEU A 73 -1.55 6.00 -32.25
C LEU A 73 -1.39 4.63 -32.94
N MET A 74 -2.33 3.70 -32.74
CA MET A 74 -2.39 2.45 -33.50
C MET A 74 -3.11 2.60 -34.86
N ASP A 75 -3.48 3.82 -35.24
CA ASP A 75 -4.22 4.14 -36.46
C ASP A 75 -3.69 5.47 -37.03
N LEU A 76 -2.79 5.40 -38.03
CA LEU A 76 -2.13 6.59 -38.60
C LEU A 76 -3.14 7.56 -39.25
N THR A 77 -4.27 7.07 -39.74
CA THR A 77 -5.35 7.94 -40.23
C THR A 77 -5.90 8.85 -39.12
N SER A 78 -6.05 8.30 -37.90
CA SER A 78 -6.49 9.07 -36.73
C SER A 78 -5.47 10.13 -36.34
N VAL A 79 -4.17 9.85 -36.45
CA VAL A 79 -3.10 10.82 -36.18
C VAL A 79 -3.17 11.98 -37.16
N VAL A 80 -3.21 11.70 -38.47
CA VAL A 80 -3.27 12.74 -39.51
C VAL A 80 -4.56 13.57 -39.40
N ALA A 81 -5.70 12.93 -39.13
CA ALA A 81 -6.97 13.64 -38.94
C ALA A 81 -6.93 14.58 -37.72
N ALA A 82 -6.39 14.11 -36.59
CA ALA A 82 -6.22 14.92 -35.40
C ALA A 82 -5.26 16.10 -35.63
N THR A 83 -4.14 15.88 -36.33
CA THR A 83 -3.20 16.96 -36.66
C THR A 83 -3.84 17.99 -37.59
N LYS A 84 -4.53 17.57 -38.66
CA LYS A 84 -5.25 18.49 -39.54
C LYS A 84 -6.29 19.32 -38.78
N HIS A 85 -7.04 18.69 -37.88
CA HIS A 85 -7.98 19.40 -37.04
C HIS A 85 -7.29 20.43 -36.14
N PHE A 86 -6.22 20.05 -35.45
CA PHE A 86 -5.43 20.98 -34.63
C PHE A 86 -4.91 22.19 -35.44
N LEU A 87 -4.41 21.97 -36.66
CA LEU A 87 -3.93 23.03 -37.55
C LEU A 87 -5.04 24.01 -38.00
N THR A 88 -6.32 23.65 -37.88
CA THR A 88 -7.45 24.58 -38.10
C THR A 88 -7.79 25.44 -36.88
N LEU A 89 -7.39 24.99 -35.69
CA LEU A 89 -7.70 25.65 -34.41
C LEU A 89 -6.60 26.64 -34.00
N GLU A 90 -5.34 26.28 -34.24
CA GLU A 90 -4.19 27.01 -33.72
C GLU A 90 -3.28 27.57 -34.82
N THR A 91 -2.75 28.76 -34.55
CA THR A 91 -1.79 29.44 -35.45
C THR A 91 -0.36 29.44 -34.93
N ALA A 92 -0.13 28.91 -33.72
CA ALA A 92 1.18 28.76 -33.11
C ALA A 92 1.26 27.48 -32.25
N LEU A 93 2.42 26.83 -32.22
CA LEU A 93 2.67 25.64 -31.40
C LEU A 93 4.06 25.72 -30.74
N HIS A 94 4.08 25.69 -29.41
CA HIS A 94 5.28 25.95 -28.62
C HIS A 94 5.92 24.66 -28.10
N GLY A 95 5.14 23.61 -27.85
CA GLY A 95 5.69 22.35 -27.37
C GLY A 95 4.92 21.12 -27.79
N VAL A 96 5.64 20.06 -28.15
CA VAL A 96 5.08 18.73 -28.39
C VAL A 96 5.75 17.72 -27.48
N VAL A 97 4.97 17.02 -26.66
CA VAL A 97 5.43 15.95 -25.78
C VAL A 97 4.89 14.62 -26.30
N ASN A 98 5.75 13.89 -27.00
CA ASN A 98 5.52 12.54 -27.51
C ASN A 98 5.70 11.54 -26.36
N ASN A 99 4.68 11.42 -25.51
CA ASN A 99 4.69 10.66 -24.26
C ASN A 99 4.02 9.27 -24.36
N ALA A 100 2.98 9.13 -25.15
CA ALA A 100 2.21 7.89 -25.22
C ALA A 100 3.07 6.69 -25.64
N GLY A 101 2.67 5.51 -25.22
CA GLY A 101 3.34 4.28 -25.64
C GLY A 101 2.65 3.03 -25.12
N ILE A 102 3.16 1.88 -25.55
CA ILE A 102 2.86 0.54 -25.01
C ILE A 102 4.17 -0.21 -24.75
N MET A 103 4.15 -1.14 -23.79
CA MET A 103 5.36 -1.81 -23.31
C MET A 103 5.15 -3.31 -23.17
N ALA A 104 6.09 -4.06 -23.75
CA ALA A 104 6.22 -5.50 -23.62
C ALA A 104 4.91 -6.27 -23.90
N THR A 105 4.15 -5.80 -24.89
CA THR A 105 2.90 -6.44 -25.31
C THR A 105 3.16 -7.70 -26.14
N PRO A 106 2.21 -8.65 -26.17
CA PRO A 106 2.19 -9.71 -27.17
C PRO A 106 2.33 -9.14 -28.59
N PHE A 107 2.82 -9.96 -29.52
CA PHE A 107 2.95 -9.54 -30.91
C PHE A 107 1.57 -9.25 -31.51
N GLU A 108 1.37 -8.01 -31.94
CA GLU A 108 0.15 -7.54 -32.61
C GLU A 108 0.55 -6.63 -33.78
N ARG A 109 -0.24 -6.64 -34.84
CA ARG A 109 -0.13 -5.69 -35.95
C ARG A 109 -1.23 -4.64 -35.84
N THR A 110 -0.86 -3.39 -36.05
CA THR A 110 -1.79 -2.27 -36.16
C THR A 110 -2.63 -2.38 -37.43
N LYS A 111 -3.64 -1.50 -37.54
CA LYS A 111 -4.45 -1.39 -38.77
C LYS A 111 -3.61 -1.02 -40.00
N ASP A 112 -2.51 -0.30 -39.79
CA ASP A 112 -1.59 0.14 -40.83
C ASP A 112 -0.56 -0.93 -41.21
N GLY A 113 -0.62 -2.12 -40.58
CA GLY A 113 0.21 -3.28 -40.92
C GLY A 113 1.57 -3.34 -40.22
N HIS A 114 1.90 -2.35 -39.38
CA HIS A 114 3.14 -2.29 -38.60
C HIS A 114 3.01 -3.01 -37.26
N GLU A 115 4.12 -3.38 -36.64
CA GLU A 115 4.11 -3.94 -35.29
C GLU A 115 3.66 -2.89 -34.26
N ALA A 116 2.82 -3.31 -33.31
CA ALA A 116 2.12 -2.41 -32.39
C ALA A 116 3.05 -1.50 -31.57
N GLN A 117 4.13 -2.03 -30.99
CA GLN A 117 5.06 -1.23 -30.17
C GLN A 117 5.89 -0.28 -31.06
N TRP A 118 6.32 -0.73 -32.23
CA TRP A 118 7.04 0.07 -33.21
C TRP A 118 6.20 1.26 -33.71
N GLN A 119 4.95 1.01 -34.09
CA GLN A 119 4.08 2.09 -34.56
C GLN A 119 3.69 3.05 -33.43
N THR A 120 3.17 2.53 -32.32
CA THR A 120 2.62 3.35 -31.23
C THR A 120 3.71 4.20 -30.57
N ASN A 121 4.90 3.63 -30.35
CA ASN A 121 5.96 4.35 -29.63
C ASN A 121 6.78 5.28 -30.55
N TYR A 122 6.96 4.92 -31.82
CA TYR A 122 7.85 5.64 -32.74
C TYR A 122 7.15 6.18 -34.01
N LEU A 123 6.64 5.33 -34.91
CA LEU A 123 6.15 5.80 -36.23
C LEU A 123 5.02 6.82 -36.13
N ALA A 124 4.05 6.59 -35.24
CA ALA A 124 2.93 7.51 -35.07
C ALA A 124 3.38 8.89 -34.54
N HIS A 125 4.38 8.93 -33.65
CA HIS A 125 4.98 10.18 -33.19
C HIS A 125 5.83 10.86 -34.26
N TRP A 126 6.50 10.08 -35.12
CA TRP A 126 7.21 10.61 -36.26
C TRP A 126 6.24 11.31 -37.23
N VAL A 127 5.14 10.64 -37.61
CA VAL A 127 4.08 11.23 -38.46
C VAL A 127 3.48 12.47 -37.82
N LEU A 128 3.11 12.40 -36.53
CA LEU A 128 2.59 13.55 -35.79
C LEU A 128 3.57 14.74 -35.85
N THR A 129 4.84 14.49 -35.59
CA THR A 129 5.87 15.53 -35.58
C THR A 129 6.06 16.14 -36.96
N GLU A 130 6.16 15.34 -38.02
CA GLU A 130 6.37 15.83 -39.38
C GLU A 130 5.21 16.70 -39.90
N HIS A 131 3.97 16.36 -39.57
CA HIS A 131 2.81 17.21 -39.93
C HIS A 131 2.74 18.51 -39.12
N LEU A 132 3.30 18.54 -37.91
CA LEU A 132 3.35 19.74 -37.05
C LEU A 132 4.57 20.63 -37.32
N LEU A 133 5.65 20.09 -37.89
CA LEU A 133 6.91 20.79 -38.13
C LEU A 133 6.74 22.15 -38.85
N PRO A 134 5.95 22.30 -39.93
CA PRO A 134 5.78 23.59 -40.60
C PRO A 134 5.24 24.69 -39.67
N LEU A 135 4.27 24.34 -38.81
CA LEU A 135 3.70 25.29 -37.83
C LEU A 135 4.70 25.61 -36.72
N MET A 136 5.41 24.60 -36.21
CA MET A 136 6.43 24.78 -35.17
C MET A 136 7.60 25.65 -35.66
N LEU A 137 8.07 25.45 -36.90
CA LEU A 137 9.10 26.29 -37.51
C LEU A 137 8.62 27.72 -37.69
N ARG A 138 7.41 27.93 -38.23
CA ARG A 138 6.80 29.27 -38.34
C ARG A 138 6.72 29.97 -36.97
N THR A 139 6.33 29.23 -35.92
CA THR A 139 6.30 29.74 -34.55
C THR A 139 7.71 30.11 -34.09
N ALA A 140 8.69 29.23 -34.30
CA ALA A 140 10.08 29.42 -33.90
C ALA A 140 10.75 30.61 -34.60
N LYS A 141 10.41 30.90 -35.87
CA LYS A 141 10.91 32.09 -36.59
C LYS A 141 10.53 33.41 -35.92
N THR A 142 9.40 33.44 -35.23
CA THR A 142 8.86 34.67 -34.60
C THR A 142 9.28 34.86 -33.15
N LEU A 143 9.85 33.84 -32.52
CA LEU A 143 10.17 33.82 -31.09
C LEU A 143 11.68 33.74 -30.87
N GLN A 144 12.10 34.01 -29.63
CA GLN A 144 13.50 33.85 -29.23
C GLN A 144 13.92 32.37 -29.32
N PRO A 145 15.18 32.07 -29.68
CA PRO A 145 15.71 30.71 -29.71
C PRO A 145 15.43 29.94 -28.41
N GLY A 146 15.04 28.68 -28.53
CA GLY A 146 14.68 27.81 -27.41
C GLY A 146 13.24 27.94 -26.87
N SER A 147 12.40 28.75 -27.52
CA SER A 147 10.97 28.89 -27.17
C SER A 147 10.09 27.76 -27.67
N VAL A 148 10.49 27.06 -28.74
CA VAL A 148 9.74 25.95 -29.35
C VAL A 148 10.47 24.63 -29.13
N ARG A 149 9.78 23.62 -28.58
CA ARG A 149 10.41 22.39 -28.08
C ARG A 149 9.68 21.09 -28.46
N ILE A 150 10.43 20.03 -28.69
CA ILE A 150 9.92 18.67 -28.92
C ILE A 150 10.55 17.72 -27.89
N VAL A 151 9.73 16.98 -27.16
CA VAL A 151 10.16 16.02 -26.16
C VAL A 151 9.70 14.62 -26.55
N ASN A 152 10.65 13.73 -26.81
CA ASN A 152 10.39 12.32 -27.14
C ASN A 152 10.66 11.43 -25.92
N LEU A 153 9.64 10.77 -25.39
CA LEU A 153 9.84 9.84 -24.26
C LEU A 153 10.50 8.55 -24.72
N THR A 154 11.58 8.19 -24.03
CA THR A 154 12.29 6.93 -24.18
C THR A 154 12.37 6.18 -22.82
N SER A 155 13.16 5.12 -22.74
CA SER A 155 13.29 4.26 -21.56
C SER A 155 14.69 3.62 -21.50
N SER A 156 15.13 3.22 -20.31
CA SER A 156 16.25 2.28 -20.15
C SER A 156 16.06 0.97 -20.91
N GLY A 157 14.81 0.62 -21.25
CA GLY A 157 14.47 -0.51 -22.13
C GLY A 157 15.08 -0.45 -23.53
N HIS A 158 15.58 0.70 -24.00
CA HIS A 158 16.33 0.78 -25.27
C HIS A 158 17.59 -0.12 -25.28
N MET A 159 18.10 -0.48 -24.10
CA MET A 159 19.21 -1.43 -23.94
C MET A 159 18.87 -2.85 -24.40
N SER A 160 17.59 -3.19 -24.48
CA SER A 160 17.11 -4.49 -24.96
C SER A 160 16.99 -4.57 -26.48
N ALA A 161 17.35 -3.52 -27.22
CA ALA A 161 17.32 -3.53 -28.70
C ALA A 161 18.23 -4.64 -29.28
N PRO A 162 17.92 -5.17 -30.48
CA PRO A 162 18.75 -6.19 -31.13
C PRO A 162 20.23 -5.81 -31.29
N ASN A 163 21.11 -6.81 -31.41
CA ASN A 163 22.52 -6.60 -31.74
C ASN A 163 22.65 -5.83 -33.06
N GLY A 164 23.28 -4.65 -33.03
CA GLY A 164 23.33 -3.71 -34.16
C GLY A 164 22.29 -2.58 -34.14
N GLY A 165 21.43 -2.52 -33.12
CA GLY A 165 20.49 -1.44 -32.90
C GLY A 165 19.12 -1.68 -33.54
N ILE A 166 18.91 -1.20 -34.76
CA ILE A 166 17.63 -1.32 -35.49
C ILE A 166 17.72 -2.45 -36.52
N ASN A 167 16.80 -3.42 -36.47
CA ASN A 167 16.73 -4.49 -37.46
C ASN A 167 15.91 -4.05 -38.69
N PHE A 168 16.58 -3.48 -39.69
CA PHE A 168 15.95 -3.07 -40.95
C PHE A 168 15.48 -4.23 -41.84
N THR A 169 15.87 -5.48 -41.55
CA THR A 169 15.43 -6.65 -42.32
C THR A 169 14.09 -7.21 -41.84
N ASP A 170 13.87 -7.18 -40.52
CA ASP A 170 12.58 -7.47 -39.89
C ASP A 170 12.36 -6.53 -38.71
N LEU A 171 11.64 -5.44 -38.97
CA LEU A 171 11.28 -4.47 -37.93
C LEU A 171 10.16 -4.97 -37.02
N SER A 172 9.41 -5.98 -37.46
CA SER A 172 8.36 -6.57 -36.66
C SER A 172 8.95 -7.46 -35.55
N LEU A 173 10.19 -7.93 -35.72
CA LEU A 173 10.86 -8.90 -34.84
C LEU A 173 9.86 -9.96 -34.40
N LYS A 174 9.19 -10.57 -35.38
CA LYS A 174 8.04 -11.46 -35.16
C LYS A 174 8.43 -12.65 -34.29
N ASP A 175 9.60 -13.21 -34.57
CA ASP A 175 10.19 -14.32 -33.83
C ASP A 175 10.98 -13.86 -32.58
N GLY A 176 11.02 -12.54 -32.33
CA GLY A 176 11.66 -11.94 -31.17
C GLY A 176 10.75 -11.92 -29.92
N GLY A 177 11.35 -11.70 -28.76
CA GLY A 177 10.61 -11.47 -27.51
C GLY A 177 9.94 -10.07 -27.45
N PRO A 178 9.04 -9.84 -26.48
CA PRO A 178 8.39 -8.54 -26.28
C PRO A 178 9.36 -7.41 -25.93
N TRP A 179 10.47 -7.74 -25.26
CA TRP A 179 11.51 -6.77 -24.84
C TRP A 179 12.39 -6.25 -25.99
N PRO A 180 12.90 -7.08 -26.92
CA PRO A 180 13.56 -6.59 -28.12
C PRO A 180 12.72 -5.65 -28.99
N ARG A 181 11.43 -5.95 -29.19
CA ARG A 181 10.49 -5.05 -29.89
C ARG A 181 10.35 -3.69 -29.20
N TYR A 182 10.12 -3.73 -27.88
CA TYR A 182 10.06 -2.51 -27.07
C TYR A 182 11.38 -1.72 -27.15
N GLY A 183 12.51 -2.38 -26.95
CA GLY A 183 13.83 -1.77 -26.95
C GLY A 183 14.18 -1.12 -28.28
N GLN A 184 13.87 -1.77 -29.40
CA GLN A 184 14.03 -1.18 -30.73
C GLN A 184 13.22 0.12 -30.88
N SER A 185 11.94 0.11 -30.47
CA SER A 185 11.08 1.31 -30.55
C SER A 185 11.60 2.48 -29.69
N LYS A 186 12.16 2.20 -28.51
CA LYS A 186 12.69 3.24 -27.61
C LYS A 186 14.07 3.74 -28.04
N LEU A 187 14.89 2.89 -28.68
CA LEU A 187 16.13 3.29 -29.32
C LEU A 187 15.86 4.23 -30.50
N ALA A 188 14.83 3.95 -31.30
CA ALA A 188 14.41 4.80 -32.42
C ALA A 188 14.07 6.23 -31.96
N ASN A 189 13.42 6.40 -30.81
CA ASN A 189 13.13 7.72 -30.24
C ASN A 189 14.41 8.53 -29.93
N ILE A 190 15.48 7.88 -29.44
CA ILE A 190 16.77 8.55 -29.17
C ILE A 190 17.43 8.97 -30.48
N LEU A 191 17.48 8.08 -31.46
CA LEU A 191 18.10 8.33 -32.77
C LEU A 191 17.35 9.42 -33.56
N HIS A 192 16.02 9.42 -33.50
CA HIS A 192 15.19 10.43 -34.15
C HIS A 192 15.35 11.80 -33.50
N THR A 193 15.44 11.89 -32.17
CA THR A 193 15.79 13.14 -31.47
C THR A 193 17.09 13.74 -31.98
N LYS A 194 18.15 12.93 -32.14
CA LYS A 194 19.45 13.39 -32.65
C LYS A 194 19.34 13.91 -34.09
N THR A 195 18.53 13.25 -34.90
CA THR A 195 18.32 13.64 -36.30
C THR A 195 17.52 14.94 -36.42
N LEU A 196 16.46 15.10 -35.62
CA LEU A 196 15.70 16.34 -35.54
C LEU A 196 16.59 17.50 -35.05
N HIS A 197 17.43 17.27 -34.03
CA HIS A 197 18.38 18.28 -33.57
C HIS A 197 19.38 18.67 -34.66
N LYS A 198 19.93 17.71 -35.40
CA LYS A 198 20.85 18.01 -36.52
C LYS A 198 20.18 18.87 -37.61
N LYS A 199 18.88 18.68 -37.86
CA LYS A 199 18.11 19.42 -38.88
C LYS A 199 17.59 20.79 -38.40
N TYR A 200 17.08 20.86 -37.16
CA TYR A 200 16.29 22.00 -36.66
C TYR A 200 16.79 22.60 -35.34
N GLY A 201 17.74 21.94 -34.66
CA GLY A 201 18.25 22.36 -33.36
C GLY A 201 19.24 23.53 -33.42
N PRO A 202 19.77 23.93 -32.24
CA PRO A 202 20.79 24.98 -32.15
C PRO A 202 21.98 24.74 -33.07
N GLY A 203 22.30 25.73 -33.90
CA GLY A 203 23.42 25.65 -34.83
C GLY A 203 23.22 24.74 -36.06
N SER A 204 22.01 24.19 -36.26
CA SER A 204 21.60 23.46 -37.48
C SER A 204 21.47 24.39 -38.69
N ALA A 205 21.30 23.81 -39.89
CA ALA A 205 21.04 24.58 -41.11
C ALA A 205 19.79 25.46 -40.95
N SER A 206 18.68 24.91 -40.43
CA SER A 206 17.45 25.68 -40.19
C SER A 206 17.67 26.90 -39.28
N ALA A 207 18.46 26.74 -38.22
CA ALA A 207 18.77 27.84 -37.31
C ALA A 207 19.66 28.91 -37.97
N ARG A 208 20.66 28.49 -38.78
CA ARG A 208 21.58 29.40 -39.49
C ARG A 208 20.90 30.16 -40.62
N ASP A 209 19.97 29.50 -41.31
CA ASP A 209 19.26 30.06 -42.47
C ASP A 209 18.07 30.94 -42.04
N GLY A 210 17.83 31.11 -40.73
CA GLY A 210 16.71 31.91 -40.21
C GLY A 210 15.35 31.23 -40.38
N GLU A 211 15.34 29.92 -40.64
CA GLU A 211 14.13 29.11 -40.86
C GLU A 211 13.47 28.65 -39.54
N GLY A 212 14.05 29.02 -38.40
CA GLY A 212 13.55 28.74 -37.06
C GLY A 212 14.36 27.66 -36.35
N GLU A 213 14.46 27.77 -35.02
CA GLU A 213 15.22 26.86 -34.16
C GLU A 213 14.28 26.13 -33.20
N ILE A 214 14.29 24.79 -33.24
CA ILE A 214 13.46 23.93 -32.39
C ILE A 214 14.35 23.08 -31.49
N TRP A 215 14.17 23.15 -30.18
CA TRP A 215 14.93 22.34 -29.24
C TRP A 215 14.30 20.96 -29.09
N VAL A 216 15.10 19.90 -29.19
CA VAL A 216 14.59 18.53 -29.18
C VAL A 216 15.29 17.73 -28.11
N SER A 217 14.58 16.92 -27.34
CA SER A 217 15.19 16.08 -26.29
C SER A 217 14.57 14.70 -26.25
N ALA A 218 15.40 13.69 -25.98
CA ALA A 218 14.94 12.36 -25.63
C ALA A 218 14.96 12.24 -24.11
N VAL A 219 13.86 11.80 -23.51
CA VAL A 219 13.68 11.84 -22.05
C VAL A 219 13.50 10.44 -21.48
N HIS A 220 14.33 10.08 -20.50
CA HIS A 220 14.03 8.98 -19.59
C HIS A 220 13.26 9.52 -18.39
N PRO A 221 12.03 9.05 -18.14
CA PRO A 221 11.27 9.48 -16.97
C PRO A 221 11.80 8.87 -15.64
N GLY A 222 12.80 7.98 -15.70
CA GLY A 222 13.20 7.10 -14.60
C GLY A 222 12.39 5.81 -14.58
N LEU A 223 12.65 4.96 -13.60
CA LEU A 223 11.82 3.78 -13.34
C LEU A 223 10.52 4.27 -12.67
N VAL A 224 9.42 4.38 -13.42
CA VAL A 224 8.18 5.04 -12.95
C VAL A 224 7.02 4.04 -12.92
N GLU A 225 6.22 4.11 -11.85
CA GLU A 225 4.93 3.43 -11.78
C GLU A 225 3.96 4.04 -12.78
N THR A 226 3.82 3.40 -13.94
CA THR A 226 2.88 3.81 -14.99
C THR A 226 1.88 2.70 -15.26
N ASN A 227 0.71 3.06 -15.79
CA ASN A 227 -0.28 2.12 -16.33
C ASN A 227 0.23 1.35 -17.57
N LEU A 228 1.53 1.44 -17.91
CA LEU A 228 2.19 0.55 -18.86
C LEU A 228 2.55 -0.80 -18.21
N ALA A 229 2.62 -0.88 -16.87
CA ALA A 229 2.88 -2.12 -16.15
C ALA A 229 1.70 -3.11 -16.21
N THR A 230 0.47 -2.64 -16.48
CA THR A 230 -0.70 -3.50 -16.66
C THR A 230 -0.62 -4.37 -17.92
N SER A 231 -0.02 -3.89 -19.03
CA SER A 231 0.20 -4.71 -20.23
C SER A 231 1.32 -5.74 -20.08
N VAL A 232 2.21 -5.57 -19.10
CA VAL A 232 3.25 -6.55 -18.75
C VAL A 232 2.65 -7.76 -18.01
N GLY A 233 1.56 -7.55 -17.26
CA GLY A 233 0.84 -8.60 -16.53
C GLY A 233 0.24 -9.67 -17.45
N GLU A 234 -0.16 -9.28 -18.66
CA GLU A 234 -0.72 -10.21 -19.67
C GLU A 234 0.36 -11.04 -20.39
N SER A 235 1.65 -10.66 -20.31
CA SER A 235 2.74 -11.27 -21.10
C SER A 235 3.65 -12.24 -20.31
N GLY A 236 3.33 -12.54 -19.05
CA GLY A 236 3.98 -13.62 -18.26
C GLY A 236 5.50 -13.47 -18.02
N SER A 237 6.05 -12.25 -18.08
CA SER A 237 7.51 -12.03 -18.03
C SER A 237 8.08 -12.06 -16.60
N SER A 238 9.18 -12.81 -16.39
CA SER A 238 9.86 -12.99 -15.09
C SER A 238 10.41 -11.71 -14.44
N ILE A 239 10.49 -10.60 -15.18
CA ILE A 239 10.88 -9.28 -14.65
C ILE A 239 9.87 -8.75 -13.62
N MET A 240 8.63 -9.27 -13.65
CA MET A 240 7.58 -8.96 -12.68
C MET A 240 7.92 -9.44 -11.26
N ARG A 241 8.86 -10.37 -11.08
CA ARG A 241 9.32 -10.80 -9.74
C ARG A 241 10.26 -9.79 -9.10
N VAL A 242 10.90 -8.93 -9.90
CA VAL A 242 11.89 -7.95 -9.44
C VAL A 242 11.27 -6.56 -9.30
N LEU A 243 10.19 -6.25 -10.02
CA LEU A 243 9.44 -4.99 -9.90
C LEU A 243 8.97 -4.68 -8.46
N PRO A 244 8.41 -5.64 -7.69
CA PRO A 244 8.05 -5.44 -6.28
C PRO A 244 9.28 -5.17 -5.41
N VAL A 245 10.40 -5.85 -5.66
CA VAL A 245 11.66 -5.66 -4.93
C VAL A 245 12.28 -4.29 -5.22
N LEU A 246 12.27 -3.83 -6.48
CA LEU A 246 12.70 -2.49 -6.88
C LEU A 246 11.77 -1.39 -6.33
N ARG A 247 10.48 -1.72 -6.14
CA ARG A 247 9.49 -0.85 -5.47
C ARG A 247 9.76 -0.75 -3.96
N ILE A 248 10.07 -1.87 -3.31
CA ILE A 248 10.45 -1.94 -1.88
C ILE A 248 11.78 -1.22 -1.61
N LEU A 249 12.72 -1.27 -2.56
CA LEU A 249 14.02 -0.57 -2.48
C LEU A 249 13.95 0.94 -2.83
N GLY A 250 12.75 1.50 -3.08
CA GLY A 250 12.59 2.92 -3.40
C GLY A 250 13.17 3.35 -4.76
N LEU A 251 13.47 2.40 -5.65
CA LEU A 251 14.04 2.65 -6.97
C LEU A 251 12.96 3.01 -8.02
N MET A 252 11.67 2.83 -7.70
CA MET A 252 10.51 3.20 -8.52
C MET A 252 9.95 4.59 -8.10
N LYS A 253 9.70 5.47 -9.07
CA LYS A 253 9.20 6.85 -8.90
C LYS A 253 7.70 6.94 -9.20
N THR A 254 7.04 7.94 -8.62
CA THR A 254 5.63 8.27 -8.92
C THR A 254 5.49 8.81 -10.35
N ALA A 255 4.31 8.66 -10.96
CA ALA A 255 4.02 9.21 -12.29
C ALA A 255 4.21 10.73 -12.37
N ASP A 256 3.92 11.44 -11.29
CA ASP A 256 4.22 12.87 -11.11
C ASP A 256 5.73 13.13 -11.20
N LYS A 257 6.55 12.52 -10.34
CA LYS A 257 8.02 12.66 -10.41
C LYS A 257 8.59 12.25 -11.78
N GLY A 258 7.98 11.26 -12.42
CA GLY A 258 8.32 10.84 -13.78
C GLY A 258 8.09 11.93 -14.84
N SER A 259 7.14 12.84 -14.62
CA SER A 259 6.84 13.96 -15.51
C SER A 259 7.83 15.13 -15.39
N TRP A 260 8.61 15.19 -14.32
CA TRP A 260 9.53 16.30 -14.09
C TRP A 260 10.60 16.40 -15.19
N THR A 261 11.12 15.28 -15.70
CA THR A 261 12.11 15.31 -16.80
C THR A 261 11.49 15.84 -18.10
N SER A 262 10.25 15.45 -18.41
CA SER A 262 9.54 15.93 -19.60
C SER A 262 9.17 17.40 -19.46
N LEU A 263 8.72 17.84 -18.29
CA LEU A 263 8.42 19.25 -18.00
C LEU A 263 9.66 20.15 -18.08
N PHE A 264 10.80 19.68 -17.55
CA PHE A 264 12.08 20.38 -17.67
C PHE A 264 12.41 20.64 -19.14
N CYS A 265 12.39 19.59 -19.95
CA CYS A 265 12.72 19.70 -21.37
C CYS A 265 11.66 20.49 -22.15
N ALA A 266 10.38 20.37 -21.79
CA ALA A 266 9.28 21.01 -22.52
C ALA A 266 9.18 22.52 -22.27
N ALA A 267 9.44 22.99 -21.04
CA ALA A 267 9.08 24.37 -20.66
C ALA A 267 10.03 25.09 -19.68
N SER A 268 11.07 24.44 -19.12
CA SER A 268 11.95 25.11 -18.16
C SER A 268 12.84 26.19 -18.80
N ARG A 269 13.05 27.30 -18.09
CA ARG A 269 14.02 28.35 -18.47
C ARG A 269 15.48 27.92 -18.31
N ASP A 270 15.73 26.90 -17.48
CA ASP A 270 17.08 26.45 -17.14
C ASP A 270 17.68 25.47 -18.15
N MET A 271 16.88 25.00 -19.12
CA MET A 271 17.39 24.19 -20.23
C MET A 271 18.32 25.04 -21.09
N LYS A 272 19.50 24.50 -21.43
CA LYS A 272 20.51 25.16 -22.26
C LYS A 272 20.50 24.63 -23.69
N ALA A 273 20.95 25.45 -24.64
CA ALA A 273 21.05 25.07 -26.06
C ALA A 273 21.90 23.80 -26.28
N GLU A 274 22.98 23.64 -25.52
CA GLU A 274 23.88 22.47 -25.53
C GLU A 274 23.19 21.15 -25.16
N GLN A 275 22.04 21.22 -24.47
CA GLN A 275 21.28 20.03 -24.05
C GLN A 275 20.26 19.59 -25.11
N SER A 276 20.03 20.40 -26.15
CA SER A 276 19.23 20.00 -27.30
C SER A 276 19.92 18.85 -28.04
N GLY A 277 19.15 17.88 -28.54
CA GLY A 277 19.62 16.68 -29.21
C GLY A 277 20.09 15.55 -28.29
N THR A 278 20.17 15.79 -26.98
CA THR A 278 20.70 14.82 -26.01
C THR A 278 19.63 13.90 -25.42
N TYR A 279 20.08 12.79 -24.86
CA TYR A 279 19.26 11.89 -24.05
C TYR A 279 19.37 12.29 -22.56
N ILE A 280 18.28 12.77 -21.95
CA ILE A 280 18.29 13.46 -20.65
C ILE A 280 17.62 12.62 -19.55
N GLU A 281 18.26 12.59 -18.38
CA GLU A 281 17.73 12.07 -17.11
C GLU A 281 18.04 13.06 -15.96
N ILE A 282 17.01 13.68 -15.35
CA ILE A 282 17.21 14.77 -14.35
C ILE A 282 17.52 14.29 -12.93
N PHE A 283 17.29 13.01 -12.64
CA PHE A 283 17.48 12.45 -11.29
C PHE A 283 18.87 11.83 -11.10
N GLY A 284 19.76 11.96 -12.10
CA GLY A 284 21.17 11.59 -12.06
C GLY A 284 22.08 12.79 -12.30
N ARG A 285 23.25 12.57 -12.92
CA ARG A 285 24.06 13.69 -13.45
C ARG A 285 23.25 14.38 -14.56
N PHE A 286 23.12 15.70 -14.46
CA PHE A 286 22.53 16.56 -15.49
C PHE A 286 23.33 16.40 -16.81
N GLY A 287 22.88 15.54 -17.72
CA GLY A 287 23.58 15.22 -18.97
C GLY A 287 23.22 13.84 -19.54
N GLU A 288 23.90 13.44 -20.62
CA GLU A 288 23.68 12.11 -21.22
C GLU A 288 24.07 10.97 -20.25
N PRO A 289 23.24 9.93 -20.11
CA PRO A 289 23.57 8.80 -19.26
C PRO A 289 24.79 8.05 -19.81
N TRP A 290 25.77 7.80 -18.94
CA TRP A 290 27.00 7.08 -19.28
C TRP A 290 26.74 5.64 -19.75
N TRP A 291 25.60 5.07 -19.34
CA TRP A 291 25.16 3.70 -19.61
C TRP A 291 24.31 3.53 -20.88
N GLN A 292 24.06 4.58 -21.68
CA GLN A 292 23.34 4.45 -22.96
C GLN A 292 24.07 3.50 -23.92
N SER A 293 23.31 2.78 -24.76
CA SER A 293 23.89 1.81 -25.69
C SER A 293 24.83 2.47 -26.73
N SER A 294 25.80 1.71 -27.25
CA SER A 294 26.67 2.18 -28.34
C SER A 294 25.86 2.58 -29.57
N ALA A 295 24.81 1.82 -29.89
CA ALA A 295 23.87 2.12 -30.96
C ALA A 295 23.15 3.46 -30.75
N ALA A 296 22.82 3.85 -29.52
CA ALA A 296 22.21 5.15 -29.22
C ALA A 296 23.16 6.34 -29.50
N LYS A 297 24.48 6.11 -29.47
CA LYS A 297 25.51 7.12 -29.81
C LYS A 297 25.85 7.18 -31.30
N GLU A 298 25.41 6.20 -32.09
CA GLU A 298 25.83 6.06 -33.48
C GLU A 298 25.04 6.97 -34.43
N GLY A 299 25.65 8.07 -34.86
CA GLY A 299 25.00 9.06 -35.75
C GLY A 299 24.59 8.49 -37.12
N LYS A 300 25.40 7.61 -37.71
CA LYS A 300 25.09 6.96 -39.00
C LYS A 300 23.84 6.09 -38.94
N LEU A 301 23.60 5.43 -37.80
CA LEU A 301 22.41 4.62 -37.58
C LEU A 301 21.15 5.49 -37.53
N GLY A 302 21.25 6.68 -36.92
CA GLY A 302 20.15 7.66 -36.90
C GLY A 302 19.81 8.20 -38.29
N GLU A 303 20.81 8.51 -39.11
CA GLU A 303 20.61 8.93 -40.50
C GLU A 303 19.93 7.84 -41.34
N ARG A 304 20.42 6.59 -41.22
CA ARG A 304 19.81 5.44 -41.89
C ARG A 304 18.37 5.19 -41.44
N LEU A 305 18.09 5.32 -40.14
CA LEU A 305 16.73 5.19 -39.60
C LEU A 305 15.81 6.26 -40.17
N GLU A 306 16.25 7.51 -40.21
CA GLU A 306 15.47 8.63 -40.74
C GLU A 306 15.19 8.48 -42.23
N GLU A 307 16.19 8.11 -43.03
CA GLU A 307 16.02 7.87 -44.47
C GLU A 307 15.02 6.72 -44.72
N TRP A 308 15.16 5.63 -43.96
CA TRP A 308 14.24 4.51 -44.02
C TRP A 308 12.81 4.91 -43.63
N THR A 309 12.64 5.61 -42.50
CA THR A 309 11.32 6.04 -42.02
C THR A 309 10.64 6.97 -43.03
N ARG A 310 11.38 7.94 -43.59
CA ARG A 310 10.85 8.82 -44.65
C ARG A 310 10.39 8.04 -45.86
N GLU A 311 11.22 7.12 -46.36
CA GLU A 311 10.88 6.37 -47.56
C GLU A 311 9.66 5.46 -47.35
N VAL A 312 9.54 4.80 -46.19
CA VAL A 312 8.37 3.96 -45.88
C VAL A 312 7.11 4.80 -45.71
N MET A 313 7.17 5.85 -44.89
CA MET A 313 6.01 6.73 -44.68
C MET A 313 5.59 7.46 -45.97
N ARG A 314 6.53 7.74 -46.88
CA ARG A 314 6.24 8.29 -48.21
C ARG A 314 5.56 7.26 -49.12
N LYS A 315 6.07 6.01 -49.17
CA LYS A 315 5.45 4.93 -49.96
C LYS A 315 4.04 4.61 -49.50
N GLU A 316 3.79 4.65 -48.20
CA GLU A 316 2.49 4.36 -47.60
C GLU A 316 1.54 5.57 -47.60
N GLY A 317 2.00 6.75 -48.03
CA GLY A 317 1.15 7.94 -48.16
C GLY A 317 0.91 8.73 -46.87
N TRP A 318 1.73 8.51 -45.83
CA TRP A 318 1.62 9.20 -44.53
C TRP A 318 2.44 10.50 -44.45
N SER A 319 3.40 10.69 -45.36
CA SER A 319 4.20 11.93 -45.44
C SER A 319 3.36 13.11 -45.99
N PRO A 320 3.53 14.34 -45.47
CA PRO A 320 2.90 15.53 -46.04
C PRO A 320 3.28 15.71 -47.53
N ALA A 321 2.29 15.97 -48.39
CA ALA A 321 2.49 16.15 -49.83
C ALA A 321 3.29 17.43 -50.18
N ASP A 322 3.33 18.40 -49.26
CA ASP A 322 3.86 19.76 -49.49
C ASP A 322 5.35 19.93 -49.14
N LEU A 323 6.06 18.86 -48.75
CA LEU A 323 7.50 18.88 -48.46
C LEU A 323 8.37 18.52 -49.69
N GLN A 324 7.91 18.86 -50.90
CA GLN A 324 8.71 18.82 -52.13
C GLN A 324 9.55 20.09 -52.31
N LEU A 325 10.41 20.43 -51.36
CA LEU A 325 11.46 21.43 -51.56
C LEU A 325 12.74 20.91 -50.90
N HIS A 326 13.79 20.77 -51.72
CA HIS A 326 15.13 20.27 -51.41
C HIS A 326 15.34 18.75 -51.35
N ASP A 327 15.16 18.07 -52.48
CA ASP A 327 16.07 16.98 -52.85
C ASP A 327 16.65 17.27 -54.23
N SER A 328 17.83 17.90 -54.25
CA SER A 328 18.60 18.15 -55.46
C SER A 328 19.63 17.04 -55.63
N SER A 329 19.21 15.94 -56.25
CA SER A 329 20.10 15.00 -56.93
C SER A 329 19.76 15.01 -58.42
N PRO A 330 20.72 15.28 -59.33
CA PRO A 330 20.43 15.60 -60.72
C PRO A 330 20.34 14.30 -61.52
N ASN A 331 19.14 13.92 -61.97
CA ASN A 331 18.90 13.17 -63.21
C ASN A 331 17.43 12.73 -63.30
N ARG A 332 16.58 13.57 -63.86
CA ARG A 332 15.68 13.16 -64.96
C ARG A 332 14.99 14.37 -65.58
N ILE A 333 15.56 14.69 -66.72
CA ILE A 333 15.14 15.60 -67.78
C ILE A 333 13.67 15.38 -68.18
N LYS A 334 12.97 16.52 -68.28
CA LYS A 334 11.91 16.90 -69.24
C LYS A 334 10.73 15.94 -69.40
N LEU A 335 9.53 16.45 -69.11
CA LEU A 335 8.40 16.46 -70.04
C LEU A 335 7.31 17.40 -69.50
N ALA A 336 6.91 18.36 -70.36
CA ALA A 336 5.71 19.22 -70.33
C ALA A 336 5.52 20.12 -69.09
N ALA A 337 5.62 21.45 -69.09
CA ALA A 337 5.42 22.48 -70.11
C ALA A 337 4.09 22.38 -70.89
N ASN A 338 3.20 23.33 -70.57
CA ASN A 338 2.07 23.87 -71.34
C ASN A 338 0.68 23.29 -71.07
N GLU A 339 -0.11 24.06 -70.30
CA GLU A 339 -1.32 24.78 -70.74
C GLU A 339 -1.61 25.86 -69.66
N ILE A 340 -1.31 27.15 -69.91
CA ILE A 340 -2.10 28.18 -70.62
C ILE A 340 -3.44 28.46 -69.91
N THR A 341 -3.55 29.49 -69.06
CA THR A 341 -3.81 30.94 -69.31
C THR A 341 -5.29 31.32 -69.27
N GLU A 342 -5.55 32.41 -68.52
CA GLU A 342 -6.61 33.44 -68.61
C GLU A 342 -7.36 33.60 -67.28
N LYS A 343 -7.50 34.78 -66.67
CA LYS A 343 -7.72 36.11 -67.25
C LYS A 343 -7.55 37.23 -66.19
N SER A 344 -6.94 38.35 -66.61
CA SER A 344 -7.28 39.79 -66.35
C SER A 344 -7.50 40.30 -64.89
N LYS A 345 -7.13 41.52 -64.45
CA LYS A 345 -6.71 42.79 -65.09
C LYS A 345 -6.28 43.79 -63.97
N VAL A 346 -5.20 44.55 -64.22
CA VAL A 346 -5.03 46.04 -64.09
C VAL A 346 -5.32 46.71 -62.70
N VAL A 347 -4.31 47.21 -61.95
CA VAL A 347 -3.59 48.53 -62.05
C VAL A 347 -4.48 49.70 -61.52
N ARG A 348 -4.10 50.68 -60.69
CA ARG A 348 -2.85 51.28 -60.18
C ARG A 348 -3.21 52.35 -59.12
N ARG A 349 -2.26 52.75 -58.26
CA ARG A 349 -1.66 54.11 -58.13
C ARG A 349 -0.82 54.16 -56.84
N SER A 350 0.52 54.22 -56.95
CA SER A 350 1.43 55.40 -56.84
C SER A 350 1.52 55.94 -55.38
N SER A 351 2.66 56.33 -54.80
CA SER A 351 3.91 56.89 -55.32
C SER A 351 4.96 56.96 -54.18
N ASN A 352 6.20 57.23 -54.56
CA ASN A 352 7.45 57.27 -53.81
C ASN A 352 7.66 58.65 -53.08
N PRO A 353 8.88 59.10 -52.71
CA PRO A 353 9.37 59.40 -51.34
C PRO A 353 9.75 60.90 -51.12
N ASP A 354 10.66 61.22 -50.18
CA ASP A 354 11.30 62.53 -49.79
C ASP A 354 10.75 63.20 -48.50
N GLN A 355 11.41 64.10 -47.76
CA GLN A 355 12.80 64.48 -47.41
C GLN A 355 12.70 65.56 -46.32
N ARG A 356 13.77 65.76 -45.50
CA ARG A 356 14.20 67.03 -44.82
C ARG A 356 13.32 67.54 -43.64
N MET A 357 13.83 68.14 -42.55
CA MET A 357 15.09 68.88 -42.31
C MET A 357 15.33 69.17 -40.80
N ARG A 358 16.62 69.36 -40.45
CA ARG A 358 17.22 70.26 -39.40
C ARG A 358 17.09 69.86 -37.92
N THR A 359 18.13 69.89 -37.05
CA THR A 359 19.39 70.68 -36.96
C THR A 359 20.47 69.97 -36.13
N SER A 360 21.76 70.18 -36.46
CA SER A 360 22.97 70.06 -35.60
C SER A 360 23.18 71.36 -34.78
N PRO A 361 24.21 71.59 -33.93
CA PRO A 361 25.48 70.85 -33.67
C PRO A 361 25.71 70.58 -32.15
N ASP A 362 26.66 69.78 -31.65
CA ASP A 362 28.12 69.87 -31.74
C ASP A 362 28.81 68.51 -31.42
N GLN A 363 29.94 68.29 -32.08
CA GLN A 363 30.99 67.28 -31.83
C GLN A 363 32.18 68.00 -31.13
N PRO A 364 33.26 67.36 -30.57
CA PRO A 364 34.01 66.27 -31.20
C PRO A 364 34.71 65.22 -30.27
N LYS A 365 34.78 63.94 -30.69
CA LYS A 365 35.94 63.18 -31.27
C LYS A 365 36.91 62.56 -30.25
N HIS A 366 36.97 61.21 -30.20
CA HIS A 366 38.04 60.32 -30.74
C HIS A 366 39.41 60.46 -30.05
N VAL A 367 40.07 59.37 -29.65
CA VAL A 367 41.00 58.54 -30.48
C VAL A 367 41.35 57.30 -29.62
N ARG A 368 41.10 56.06 -30.09
CA ARG A 368 42.09 55.07 -30.64
C ARG A 368 43.26 54.76 -29.69
N ALA A 369 43.85 53.58 -29.59
CA ALA A 369 43.64 52.18 -29.96
C ALA A 369 44.98 51.48 -29.61
N VAL A 370 45.06 50.15 -29.79
CA VAL A 370 46.30 49.35 -29.99
C VAL A 370 47.05 48.95 -28.70
N SER A 371 47.62 47.76 -28.54
CA SER A 371 47.43 46.38 -29.01
C SER A 371 48.42 45.50 -28.22
N ASP A 372 48.16 44.19 -28.20
CA ASP A 372 49.11 43.06 -28.13
C ASP A 372 50.10 42.90 -26.94
N ALA A 373 49.95 41.79 -26.20
CA ALA A 373 50.89 40.65 -26.23
C ALA A 373 50.56 39.57 -25.16
N ASP A 374 50.32 38.35 -25.64
CA ASP A 374 50.45 37.04 -24.93
C ASP A 374 51.95 36.67 -24.75
N PRO A 375 52.41 35.54 -24.12
CA PRO A 375 51.79 34.56 -23.20
C PRO A 375 52.71 34.10 -22.02
N HIS A 376 52.22 33.15 -21.20
CA HIS A 376 52.95 32.21 -20.30
C HIS A 376 53.81 32.74 -19.12
N ASN A 377 53.44 32.40 -17.87
CA ASN A 377 53.92 31.20 -17.14
C ASN A 377 53.59 31.28 -15.62
N GLN A 378 53.05 30.17 -15.11
CA GLN A 378 53.09 29.62 -13.74
C GLN A 378 53.62 30.47 -12.56
N LYS A 379 52.80 30.65 -11.50
CA LYS A 379 52.90 29.94 -10.20
C LYS A 379 52.06 30.62 -9.12
N GLN A 380 51.33 29.80 -8.37
CA GLN A 380 50.67 30.16 -7.13
C GLN A 380 51.69 30.64 -6.09
N GLN A 381 51.52 31.86 -5.60
CA GLN A 381 51.89 32.26 -4.25
C GLN A 381 51.04 33.48 -3.86
N LYS A 382 50.08 33.26 -2.95
CA LYS A 382 49.28 34.31 -2.34
C LYS A 382 50.11 35.02 -1.28
N THR A 383 50.50 36.26 -1.55
CA THR A 383 50.91 37.22 -0.52
C THR A 383 50.05 38.47 -0.63
N SER A 384 49.62 38.91 0.55
CA SER A 384 48.80 40.05 0.92
C SER A 384 49.21 41.38 0.29
N GLN A 385 48.22 42.18 -0.15
CA GLN A 385 48.36 43.63 -0.20
C GLN A 385 47.05 44.34 0.13
N ARG A 386 47.18 45.27 1.09
CA ARG A 386 46.26 46.31 1.57
C ARG A 386 45.35 46.91 0.49
N CYS A 387 44.07 47.05 0.82
CA CYS A 387 43.20 48.08 0.24
C CYS A 387 42.76 49.06 1.33
N HIS A 388 42.77 50.34 0.98
CA HIS A 388 42.35 51.47 1.79
C HIS A 388 40.88 51.36 2.22
N ASN A 389 40.62 51.57 3.51
CA ASN A 389 39.27 51.78 4.05
C ASN A 389 38.73 53.15 3.60
N VAL A 390 37.69 53.13 2.78
CA VAL A 390 36.74 54.23 2.67
C VAL A 390 35.61 53.91 3.66
N ASN A 391 35.42 54.77 4.66
CA ASN A 391 34.29 54.70 5.60
C ASN A 391 32.99 54.97 4.84
N LEU A 392 32.20 53.93 4.57
CA LEU A 392 30.78 54.06 4.24
C LEU A 392 29.97 54.23 5.55
N PRO A 393 28.96 55.12 5.60
CA PRO A 393 28.09 55.23 6.76
C PRO A 393 27.24 53.95 6.94
N TRP A 394 27.15 53.46 8.17
CA TRP A 394 26.32 52.31 8.53
C TRP A 394 24.84 52.60 8.20
N SER A 395 24.31 51.90 7.20
CA SER A 395 22.93 52.04 6.71
C SER A 395 22.26 50.66 6.68
N PRO A 396 21.62 50.24 7.79
CA PRO A 396 20.81 49.03 7.81
C PRO A 396 19.64 49.13 6.83
N GLU A 397 19.61 48.27 5.81
CA GLU A 397 18.39 48.09 5.01
C GLU A 397 17.55 46.95 5.62
N VAL A 398 16.28 47.27 5.93
CA VAL A 398 15.29 46.28 6.34
C VAL A 398 14.66 45.71 5.08
N SER A 399 14.94 44.43 4.79
CA SER A 399 14.30 43.71 3.70
C SER A 399 13.22 42.77 4.25
N LEU A 400 12.03 42.78 3.66
CA LEU A 400 11.05 41.72 3.87
C LEU A 400 11.63 40.42 3.29
N VAL A 401 11.93 39.44 4.15
CA VAL A 401 12.46 38.16 3.69
C VAL A 401 11.31 37.38 3.06
N THR A 402 11.37 37.16 1.75
CA THR A 402 10.46 36.22 1.08
C THR A 402 10.96 34.79 1.30
N HIS A 403 10.02 33.90 1.60
CA HIS A 403 10.12 32.43 1.71
C HIS A 403 10.58 31.85 3.05
N THR A 404 9.59 31.57 3.91
CA THR A 404 9.56 30.33 4.71
C THR A 404 8.23 29.62 4.45
N SER A 405 8.17 28.31 4.65
CA SER A 405 7.03 27.44 4.37
C SER A 405 5.76 27.69 5.21
N ALA A 406 5.74 28.74 6.04
CA ALA A 406 4.59 29.17 6.82
C ALA A 406 3.99 30.44 6.17
N PRO A 407 2.80 30.36 5.53
CA PRO A 407 2.29 31.41 4.64
C PRO A 407 1.84 32.72 5.33
N LEU A 408 2.05 32.88 6.64
CA LEU A 408 1.49 34.00 7.42
C LEU A 408 2.51 34.78 8.25
N ALA A 409 3.81 34.54 8.11
CA ALA A 409 4.83 35.32 8.82
C ALA A 409 5.62 36.20 7.83
N SER A 410 5.17 37.43 7.59
CA SER A 410 6.02 38.48 7.04
C SER A 410 7.12 38.79 8.05
N ARG A 411 8.35 38.32 7.82
CA ARG A 411 9.48 38.60 8.71
C ARG A 411 10.32 39.73 8.16
N ILE A 412 10.39 40.78 8.96
CA ILE A 412 11.41 41.83 8.91
C ILE A 412 12.77 41.13 9.05
N SER A 413 13.75 41.45 8.18
CA SER A 413 15.13 40.98 8.32
C SER A 413 15.64 41.28 9.74
N ILE A 414 16.35 40.33 10.37
CA ILE A 414 16.95 40.51 11.69
C ILE A 414 17.79 41.81 11.66
N PRO A 415 17.52 42.82 12.51
CA PRO A 415 18.26 44.07 12.48
C PRO A 415 19.76 43.80 12.71
N PRO A 416 20.67 44.60 12.13
CA PRO A 416 22.09 44.47 12.41
C PRO A 416 22.35 44.65 13.90
N ARG A 417 23.16 43.73 14.45
CA ARG A 417 23.50 43.69 15.88
C ARG A 417 24.06 45.02 16.36
N ALA A 418 23.67 45.46 17.55
CA ALA A 418 24.24 46.63 18.22
C ALA A 418 25.76 46.44 18.45
N SER A 419 26.17 45.19 18.70
CA SER A 419 27.58 44.78 18.80
C SER A 419 28.40 44.94 17.52
N LYS A 420 27.76 45.13 16.36
CA LYS A 420 28.41 45.37 15.06
C LYS A 420 28.37 46.84 14.64
N ALA A 421 27.85 47.74 15.49
CA ALA A 421 27.81 49.16 15.21
C ALA A 421 29.22 49.78 15.21
N PRO A 422 29.49 50.81 14.39
CA PRO A 422 30.72 51.60 14.47
C PRO A 422 30.95 52.18 15.89
N ILE A 423 32.22 52.33 16.28
CA ILE A 423 32.62 52.87 17.61
C ILE A 423 32.01 54.25 17.89
N SER A 424 31.73 55.05 16.86
CA SER A 424 31.09 56.37 16.97
C SER A 424 29.61 56.36 17.40
N LEU A 425 28.95 55.20 17.35
CA LEU A 425 27.53 55.01 17.72
C LEU A 425 27.37 54.23 19.04
N HIS A 426 28.47 53.96 19.77
CA HIS A 426 28.38 53.30 21.07
C HIS A 426 27.82 54.27 22.13
N PRO A 427 26.95 53.79 23.04
CA PRO A 427 26.40 54.61 24.11
C PRO A 427 27.47 55.04 25.12
N ARG A 428 27.16 56.07 25.92
CA ARG A 428 28.04 56.54 27.01
C ARG A 428 28.22 55.44 28.05
N ASP A 429 29.39 55.36 28.67
CA ASP A 429 29.62 54.34 29.70
C ASP A 429 28.66 54.53 30.89
N LEU A 430 28.06 53.44 31.36
CA LEU A 430 27.10 53.44 32.47
C LEU A 430 27.65 54.10 33.75
N ARG A 431 28.98 54.09 33.92
CA ARG A 431 29.68 54.70 35.07
C ARG A 431 29.64 56.22 35.09
N GLU A 432 29.36 56.84 33.95
CA GLU A 432 29.31 58.31 33.79
C GLU A 432 27.90 58.88 34.01
N LEU A 433 26.89 58.01 34.18
CA LEU A 433 25.49 58.37 34.37
C LEU A 433 25.11 58.40 35.85
N SER A 434 24.18 59.27 36.24
CA SER A 434 23.56 59.27 37.57
C SER A 434 22.70 58.02 37.77
N LEU A 435 22.42 57.63 39.03
CA LEU A 435 21.58 56.46 39.34
C LEU A 435 20.20 56.50 38.65
N GLU A 436 19.54 57.65 38.64
CA GLU A 436 18.24 57.84 37.96
C GLU A 436 18.36 57.69 36.43
N ALA A 437 19.45 58.19 35.84
CA ALA A 437 19.71 58.05 34.41
C ALA A 437 20.12 56.63 34.02
N GLN A 438 20.83 55.91 34.91
CA GLN A 438 21.12 54.49 34.75
C GLN A 438 19.84 53.65 34.80
N GLU A 439 18.95 53.93 35.75
CA GLU A 439 17.67 53.23 35.88
C GLU A 439 16.77 53.43 34.64
N ALA A 440 16.61 54.67 34.18
CA ALA A 440 15.84 54.97 32.97
C ALA A 440 16.42 54.31 31.71
N ALA A 441 17.75 54.36 31.54
CA ALA A 441 18.43 53.75 30.41
C ALA A 441 18.30 52.22 30.41
N VAL A 442 18.35 51.57 31.58
CA VAL A 442 18.16 50.12 31.71
C VAL A 442 16.70 49.72 31.47
N ILE A 443 15.72 50.51 31.90
CA ILE A 443 14.30 50.24 31.63
C ILE A 443 13.99 50.31 30.13
N GLU A 444 14.50 51.33 29.43
CA GLU A 444 14.34 51.48 27.98
C GLU A 444 14.94 50.27 27.23
N ASP A 445 16.14 49.87 27.62
CA ASP A 445 16.80 48.69 27.08
C ASP A 445 16.07 47.37 27.41
N LEU A 446 15.56 47.25 28.63
CA LEU A 446 14.79 46.07 29.04
C LEU A 446 13.52 45.93 28.22
N LEU A 447 12.77 47.00 27.95
CA LEU A 447 11.57 46.94 27.11
C LEU A 447 11.89 46.41 25.70
N ILE A 448 13.04 46.81 25.13
CA ILE A 448 13.53 46.30 23.83
C ILE A 448 13.94 44.83 23.93
N VAL A 449 14.66 44.46 24.99
CA VAL A 449 15.13 43.09 25.23
C VAL A 449 13.98 42.12 25.50
N LEU A 450 12.91 42.57 26.18
CA LEU A 450 11.69 41.79 26.40
C LEU A 450 10.97 41.46 25.08
N MET A 451 11.20 42.21 24.00
CA MET A 451 10.76 41.86 22.64
C MET A 451 11.71 40.92 21.89
N GLY A 452 12.82 40.49 22.51
CA GLY A 452 13.80 39.56 21.93
C GLY A 452 14.86 40.22 21.03
N LEU A 453 15.05 41.53 21.14
CA LEU A 453 16.06 42.31 20.40
C LEU A 453 17.26 42.66 21.29
N GLU A 454 18.40 43.05 20.69
CA GLU A 454 19.53 43.61 21.45
C GLU A 454 19.23 45.07 21.83
N GLY A 455 19.50 45.42 23.10
CA GLY A 455 19.50 46.81 23.59
C GLY A 455 20.85 47.51 23.39
N GLN A 456 20.95 48.76 23.82
CA GLN A 456 22.17 49.58 23.74
C GLN A 456 23.22 49.19 24.79
N TYR A 457 22.78 48.84 26.00
CA TYR A 457 23.54 48.41 27.17
C TYR A 457 23.43 46.91 27.46
N ILE A 458 22.40 46.24 26.96
CA ILE A 458 22.16 44.80 27.13
C ILE A 458 22.33 44.08 25.79
N HIS A 459 23.29 43.16 25.72
CA HIS A 459 23.66 42.46 24.48
C HIS A 459 23.53 40.94 24.59
N PHE A 460 23.51 40.24 23.45
CA PHE A 460 23.62 38.79 23.44
C PHE A 460 25.02 38.34 23.89
N ALA A 461 25.07 37.24 24.65
CA ALA A 461 26.32 36.61 25.02
C ALA A 461 27.09 36.13 23.76
N LYS A 462 28.42 36.22 23.79
CA LYS A 462 29.32 35.79 22.70
C LYS A 462 29.06 34.37 22.13
N PRO A 463 28.66 33.34 22.91
CA PRO A 463 28.37 32.01 22.35
C PRO A 463 27.03 31.94 21.60
N TYR A 464 26.14 32.91 21.74
CA TYR A 464 24.80 32.84 21.14
C TYR A 464 24.83 33.23 19.66
N ASN A 465 24.40 32.31 18.79
CA ASN A 465 24.21 32.58 17.38
C ASN A 465 22.71 32.67 17.00
N PRO A 466 22.15 33.89 16.79
CA PRO A 466 20.76 34.07 16.35
C PRO A 466 20.45 33.45 14.97
N SER A 467 21.46 33.02 14.21
CA SER A 467 21.25 32.30 12.94
C SER A 467 21.17 30.78 13.11
N GLY A 468 21.57 30.23 14.27
CA GLY A 468 21.57 28.79 14.54
C GLY A 468 20.25 28.30 15.13
N GLU A 469 19.64 27.25 14.56
CA GLU A 469 18.34 26.72 15.02
C GLU A 469 18.39 26.17 16.46
N LYS A 470 19.46 25.45 16.84
CA LYS A 470 19.63 24.93 18.20
C LYS A 470 19.75 26.03 19.25
N ASP A 471 20.53 27.06 18.96
CA ASP A 471 20.75 28.18 19.88
C ASP A 471 19.46 29.00 20.03
N ARG A 472 18.71 29.20 18.93
CA ARG A 472 17.40 29.85 18.97
C ARG A 472 16.39 29.11 19.84
N LEU A 473 16.39 27.78 19.82
CA LEU A 473 15.49 26.95 20.64
C LEU A 473 15.87 26.95 22.13
N ALA A 474 17.14 27.13 22.48
CA ALA A 474 17.58 27.30 23.87
C ALA A 474 17.32 28.71 24.42
N GLY A 475 17.30 29.71 23.53
CA GLY A 475 17.13 31.12 23.87
C GLY A 475 18.45 31.85 24.11
N PRO A 476 18.48 33.19 23.91
CA PRO A 476 19.66 34.00 24.13
C PRO A 476 19.98 34.15 25.62
N VAL A 477 21.25 34.00 25.97
CA VAL A 477 21.77 34.50 27.26
C VAL A 477 22.13 35.97 27.07
N PHE A 478 21.59 36.85 27.91
CA PHE A 478 21.85 38.29 27.87
C PHE A 478 23.01 38.66 28.81
N VAL A 479 23.83 39.62 28.37
CA VAL A 479 24.97 40.16 29.13
C VAL A 479 24.81 41.68 29.21
N ILE A 480 24.92 42.22 30.42
CA ILE A 480 24.87 43.66 30.70
C ILE A 480 26.28 44.24 30.58
N LEU A 481 26.42 45.42 29.97
CA LEU A 481 27.70 46.14 29.91
C LEU A 481 28.25 46.47 31.32
N PRO A 482 29.58 46.44 31.51
CA PRO A 482 30.20 46.65 32.82
C PRO A 482 30.06 48.10 33.29
N GLY A 483 29.50 48.34 34.47
CA GLY A 483 29.35 49.69 35.03
C GLY A 483 28.02 49.97 35.71
N LEU A 484 27.04 49.07 35.61
CA LEU A 484 25.75 49.17 36.29
C LEU A 484 25.88 49.00 37.81
N ASP A 485 25.14 49.81 38.56
CA ASP A 485 25.02 49.71 40.02
C ASP A 485 24.56 48.30 40.47
N PRO A 486 25.14 47.70 41.53
CA PRO A 486 24.77 46.38 42.01
C PRO A 486 23.28 46.22 42.37
N SER A 487 22.64 47.27 42.91
CA SER A 487 21.23 47.20 43.33
C SER A 487 20.25 47.04 42.16
N LEU A 488 20.56 47.66 41.01
CA LEU A 488 19.77 47.55 39.78
C LEU A 488 20.10 46.26 39.01
N ARG A 489 21.33 45.77 39.14
CA ARG A 489 21.85 44.62 38.40
C ARG A 489 21.08 43.34 38.73
N ASP A 490 20.85 43.05 40.00
CA ASP A 490 20.24 41.77 40.41
C ASP A 490 18.79 41.66 39.92
N LEU A 491 18.02 42.73 40.05
CA LEU A 491 16.65 42.81 39.53
C LEU A 491 16.63 42.73 38.00
N THR A 492 17.56 43.41 37.32
CA THR A 492 17.70 43.34 35.86
C THR A 492 17.97 41.90 35.40
N ILE A 493 18.87 41.16 36.07
CA ILE A 493 19.19 39.76 35.73
C ILE A 493 17.96 38.85 35.90
N GLU A 494 17.14 39.09 36.92
CA GLU A 494 15.90 38.32 37.10
C GLU A 494 14.90 38.55 35.95
N ILE A 495 14.72 39.80 35.54
CA ILE A 495 13.84 40.19 34.42
C ILE A 495 14.34 39.59 33.09
N LEU A 496 15.66 39.54 32.86
CA LEU A 496 16.27 38.99 31.64
C LEU A 496 15.97 37.50 31.41
N LYS A 497 15.66 36.72 32.46
CA LYS A 497 15.22 35.32 32.30
C LYS A 497 13.92 35.24 31.50
N MET A 498 13.00 36.18 31.72
CA MET A 498 11.74 36.23 30.98
C MET A 498 11.96 36.52 29.48
N ALA A 499 12.87 37.43 29.13
CA ALA A 499 13.26 37.70 27.73
C ALA A 499 13.85 36.47 27.03
N THR A 500 14.62 35.66 27.78
CA THR A 500 15.19 34.40 27.29
C THR A 500 14.08 33.41 26.93
N HIS A 501 13.10 33.25 27.82
CA HIS A 501 11.95 32.37 27.60
C HIS A 501 11.10 32.80 26.41
N TYR A 502 10.82 34.10 26.27
CA TYR A 502 10.06 34.65 25.14
C TYR A 502 10.75 34.35 23.81
N SER A 503 12.05 34.67 23.69
CA SER A 503 12.82 34.46 22.47
C SER A 503 12.88 32.98 22.06
N ALA A 504 13.03 32.08 23.04
CA ALA A 504 13.02 30.64 22.80
C ALA A 504 11.63 30.13 22.36
N LEU A 505 10.55 30.65 22.93
CA LEU A 505 9.18 30.28 22.58
C LEU A 505 8.77 30.75 21.18
N VAL A 506 9.19 31.96 20.78
CA VAL A 506 9.00 32.43 19.40
C VAL A 506 9.72 31.51 18.42
N ALA A 507 10.98 31.15 18.70
CA ALA A 507 11.71 30.20 17.88
C ALA A 507 11.05 28.81 17.85
N PHE A 508 10.52 28.34 18.97
CA PHE A 508 9.79 27.07 19.06
C PHE A 508 8.54 27.09 18.18
N ILE A 509 7.71 28.13 18.25
CA ILE A 509 6.50 28.30 17.42
C ILE A 509 6.84 28.28 15.93
N ASP A 510 7.99 28.85 15.57
CA ASP A 510 8.45 28.90 14.18
C ASP A 510 8.88 27.53 13.65
N VAL A 511 9.64 26.79 14.46
CA VAL A 511 10.13 25.46 14.10
C VAL A 511 8.96 24.47 14.09
N GLN A 512 8.13 24.47 15.13
CA GLN A 512 6.96 23.59 15.28
C GLN A 512 5.79 23.93 14.33
N GLY A 513 5.81 25.13 13.72
CA GLY A 513 4.89 25.52 12.67
C GLY A 513 5.18 24.92 11.28
N ARG A 514 6.27 24.14 11.11
CA ARG A 514 6.58 23.47 9.84
C ARG A 514 5.56 22.36 9.54
N ALA A 515 5.22 22.17 8.27
CA ALA A 515 4.22 21.18 7.85
C ALA A 515 4.56 19.76 8.34
N GLU A 516 5.84 19.40 8.37
CA GLU A 516 6.34 18.07 8.73
C GLU A 516 5.99 17.63 10.16
N LEU A 517 5.67 18.56 11.07
CA LEU A 517 5.50 18.29 12.50
C LEU A 517 4.06 17.97 12.90
N GLY A 518 3.11 17.99 11.95
CA GLY A 518 1.74 17.51 12.14
C GLY A 518 0.74 18.54 12.64
N VAL A 519 -0.55 18.23 12.53
CA VAL A 519 -1.66 19.16 12.79
C VAL A 519 -1.85 19.47 14.27
N VAL A 520 -1.52 18.52 15.16
CA VAL A 520 -1.58 18.74 16.61
C VAL A 520 -0.53 19.77 17.05
N ASN A 521 0.69 19.68 16.51
CA ASN A 521 1.75 20.67 16.75
C ASN A 521 1.40 22.06 16.19
N HIS A 522 0.71 22.12 15.04
CA HIS A 522 0.23 23.39 14.49
C HIS A 522 -0.79 24.05 15.40
N ALA A 523 -1.74 23.26 15.94
CA ALA A 523 -2.71 23.77 16.91
C ALA A 523 -2.05 24.23 18.22
N LEU A 524 -1.03 23.50 18.71
CA LEU A 524 -0.24 23.92 19.87
C LEU A 524 0.48 25.24 19.60
N SER A 525 1.13 25.35 18.45
CA SER A 525 1.86 26.55 18.03
C SER A 525 0.92 27.75 17.87
N ALA A 526 -0.29 27.54 17.37
CA ALA A 526 -1.32 28.58 17.29
C ALA A 526 -1.80 29.03 18.67
N ALA A 527 -2.01 28.10 19.61
CA ALA A 527 -2.40 28.42 20.98
C ALA A 527 -1.29 29.18 21.73
N MET A 528 -0.04 28.73 21.60
CA MET A 528 1.12 29.43 22.16
C MET A 528 1.32 30.81 21.53
N ARG A 529 1.11 30.96 20.21
CA ARG A 529 1.20 32.26 19.52
C ARG A 529 0.18 33.26 20.05
N LYS A 530 -1.03 32.82 20.41
CA LYS A 530 -2.02 33.68 21.07
C LYS A 530 -1.52 34.19 22.42
N LEU A 531 -0.92 33.31 23.23
CA LEU A 531 -0.30 33.70 24.51
C LEU A 531 0.87 34.69 24.31
N MET A 532 1.67 34.51 23.27
CA MET A 532 2.78 35.44 22.95
C MET A 532 2.28 36.80 22.48
N PHE A 533 1.13 36.86 21.81
CA PHE A 533 0.51 38.12 21.42
C PHE A 533 0.04 38.91 22.64
N ASP A 534 -0.63 38.26 23.59
CA ASP A 534 -1.07 38.89 24.84
C ASP A 534 0.13 39.43 25.64
N TYR A 535 1.26 38.73 25.62
CA TYR A 535 2.51 39.20 26.20
C TYR A 535 3.05 40.49 25.54
N LEU A 536 3.05 40.56 24.20
CA LEU A 536 3.48 41.78 23.50
C LEU A 536 2.57 42.99 23.80
N VAL A 537 1.27 42.75 23.97
CA VAL A 537 0.33 43.80 24.39
C VAL A 537 0.68 44.31 25.78
N LEU A 538 1.05 43.43 26.72
CA LEU A 538 1.54 43.83 28.04
C LEU A 538 2.81 44.69 27.95
N ILE A 539 3.77 44.34 27.09
CA ILE A 539 4.99 45.14 26.92
C ILE A 539 4.67 46.54 26.36
N ALA A 540 3.79 46.65 25.36
CA ALA A 540 3.36 47.94 24.83
C ALA A 540 2.65 48.82 25.88
N GLN A 541 1.89 48.20 26.79
CA GLN A 541 1.27 48.91 27.92
C GLN A 541 2.33 49.41 28.91
N LEU A 542 3.37 48.62 29.20
CA LEU A 542 4.47 49.00 30.07
C LEU A 542 5.32 50.13 29.47
N GLU A 543 5.57 50.11 28.16
CA GLU A 543 6.22 51.21 27.43
C GLU A 543 5.40 52.51 27.54
N THR A 544 4.08 52.42 27.37
CA THR A 544 3.18 53.57 27.56
C THR A 544 3.24 54.10 28.99
N GLN A 545 3.31 53.21 30.00
CA GLN A 545 3.45 53.62 31.40
C GLN A 545 4.80 54.29 31.69
N PHE A 546 5.88 53.79 31.10
CA PHE A 546 7.20 54.40 31.23
C PHE A 546 7.24 55.82 30.65
N LEU A 547 6.61 56.04 29.49
CA LEU A 547 6.57 57.36 28.85
C LEU A 547 5.63 58.36 29.53
N SER A 548 4.58 57.90 30.19
CA SER A 548 3.54 58.75 30.78
C SER A 548 3.69 58.98 32.28
N ASN A 549 4.30 58.06 33.01
CA ASN A 549 4.42 58.12 34.46
C ASN A 549 5.88 58.34 34.91
N PRO A 550 6.22 59.53 35.46
CA PRO A 550 7.57 59.81 35.94
C PRO A 550 7.97 59.03 37.22
N SER A 551 7.02 58.35 37.86
CA SER A 551 7.27 57.48 39.03
C SER A 551 7.49 56.00 38.67
N PHE A 552 7.61 55.68 37.38
CA PHE A 552 7.82 54.31 36.94
C PHE A 552 9.28 53.88 37.18
N THR A 553 9.49 52.98 38.14
CA THR A 553 10.81 52.47 38.52
C THR A 553 11.01 51.03 38.05
N LEU A 554 12.26 50.56 38.10
CA LEU A 554 12.62 49.18 37.73
C LEU A 554 11.89 48.16 38.63
N HIS A 555 11.66 48.51 39.90
CA HIS A 555 10.90 47.69 40.83
C HIS A 555 9.43 47.56 40.43
N VAL A 556 8.80 48.66 40.02
CA VAL A 556 7.41 48.68 39.55
C VAL A 556 7.25 47.82 38.29
N LEU A 557 8.21 47.94 37.35
CA LEU A 557 8.29 47.05 36.18
C LEU A 557 8.35 45.57 36.61
N GLY A 558 9.25 45.23 37.53
CA GLY A 558 9.42 43.87 38.05
C GLY A 558 8.14 43.26 38.67
N VAL A 559 7.35 44.06 39.39
CA VAL A 559 6.08 43.61 39.98
C VAL A 559 5.02 43.35 38.90
N HIS A 560 4.90 44.24 37.91
CA HIS A 560 3.90 44.10 36.84
C HIS A 560 4.15 42.89 35.93
N ILE A 561 5.42 42.50 35.74
CA ILE A 561 5.77 41.36 34.89
C ILE A 561 5.74 40.01 35.61
N LEU A 562 5.66 39.99 36.95
CA LEU A 562 5.78 38.76 37.75
C LEU A 562 4.79 37.65 37.32
N PRO A 563 3.49 37.95 37.08
CA PRO A 563 2.56 36.93 36.59
C PRO A 563 2.98 36.39 35.22
N ALA A 564 3.33 37.28 34.28
CA ALA A 564 3.74 36.89 32.93
C ALA A 564 5.04 36.06 32.94
N SER A 565 5.98 36.38 33.82
CA SER A 565 7.23 35.63 34.01
C SER A 565 6.96 34.18 34.42
N HIS A 566 6.04 33.97 35.38
CA HIS A 566 5.65 32.63 35.79
C HIS A 566 5.00 31.84 34.65
N LEU A 567 4.06 32.45 33.91
CA LEU A 567 3.42 31.79 32.76
C LEU A 567 4.42 31.41 31.68
N MET A 568 5.30 32.34 31.33
CA MET A 568 6.32 32.15 30.30
C MET A 568 7.28 31.02 30.67
N SER A 569 7.65 30.91 31.95
CA SER A 569 8.50 29.82 32.47
C SER A 569 7.85 28.44 32.31
N GLN A 570 6.55 28.31 32.63
CA GLN A 570 5.85 27.02 32.51
C GLN A 570 5.68 26.58 31.05
N VAL A 571 5.33 27.52 30.17
CA VAL A 571 5.20 27.25 28.73
C VAL A 571 6.57 26.96 28.09
N TYR A 572 7.62 27.67 28.50
CA TYR A 572 9.01 27.40 28.09
C TYR A 572 9.47 26.01 28.52
N SER A 573 9.22 25.64 29.78
CA SER A 573 9.51 24.30 30.27
C SER A 573 8.80 23.24 29.42
N LEU A 574 7.54 23.47 29.00
CA LEU A 574 6.79 22.55 28.15
C LEU A 574 7.42 22.42 26.76
N ALA A 575 7.77 23.55 26.14
CA ALA A 575 8.48 23.58 24.87
C ALA A 575 9.81 22.81 24.94
N GLN A 576 10.59 23.01 26.01
CA GLN A 576 11.85 22.28 26.22
C GLN A 576 11.62 20.77 26.38
N ALA A 577 10.62 20.34 27.14
CA ALA A 577 10.33 18.90 27.26
C ALA A 577 9.92 18.26 25.92
N ILE A 578 9.20 18.99 25.06
CA ILE A 578 8.88 18.52 23.71
C ILE A 578 10.15 18.40 22.86
N ILE A 579 11.08 19.36 22.97
CA ILE A 579 12.37 19.34 22.24
C ILE A 579 13.26 18.19 22.73
N THR A 580 13.36 17.99 24.05
CA THR A 580 14.17 16.93 24.66
C THR A 580 13.66 15.56 24.25
N GLN A 581 12.34 15.32 24.27
CA GLN A 581 11.76 14.06 23.79
C GLN A 581 11.88 13.86 22.28
N SER A 582 12.17 14.91 21.53
CA SER A 582 12.43 14.85 20.08
C SER A 582 13.92 14.67 19.75
N SER A 583 14.81 14.76 20.75
CA SER A 583 16.24 14.55 20.62
C SER A 583 16.61 13.13 21.07
N PRO A 584 17.46 12.38 20.34
CA PRO A 584 17.87 11.06 20.76
C PRO A 584 18.64 11.16 22.09
N THR A 585 18.24 10.37 23.08
CA THR A 585 18.93 10.23 24.37
C THR A 585 20.38 9.77 24.11
N ASP A 586 21.37 10.33 24.80
CA ASP A 586 22.78 9.92 24.63
C ASP A 586 23.06 8.46 25.05
N ASP A 587 22.10 7.79 25.71
CA ASP A 587 22.16 6.36 26.08
C ASP A 587 22.06 5.39 24.88
N ASP A 588 21.69 5.86 23.67
CA ASP A 588 21.62 5.03 22.45
C ASP A 588 22.98 4.89 21.72
N LYS A 589 24.09 5.35 22.33
CA LYS A 589 25.43 5.24 21.74
C LYS A 589 26.24 4.04 22.24
N ASP A 590 25.82 3.38 23.32
CA ASP A 590 26.61 2.34 24.00
C ASP A 590 25.93 0.96 24.11
N SER A 591 24.82 0.71 23.41
CA SER A 591 24.27 -0.66 23.31
C SER A 591 24.80 -1.37 22.05
N ASP A 592 25.57 -2.42 22.30
CA ASP A 592 26.11 -3.34 21.29
C ASP A 592 25.01 -3.82 20.33
N ILE A 593 25.34 -3.75 19.04
CA ILE A 593 24.43 -3.99 17.92
C ILE A 593 24.21 -5.50 17.77
N GLU A 594 23.07 -6.00 18.23
CA GLU A 594 22.49 -7.25 17.77
C GLU A 594 21.55 -6.93 16.59
N PHE A 595 21.94 -7.34 15.38
CA PHE A 595 21.15 -7.15 14.15
C PHE A 595 19.93 -8.07 14.17
N ASP A 596 18.83 -7.60 14.75
CA ASP A 596 17.55 -8.30 14.78
C ASP A 596 16.83 -8.15 13.42
N MET A 597 17.07 -9.12 12.53
CA MET A 597 16.53 -9.15 11.16
C MET A 597 15.00 -9.20 11.12
N ASP A 598 14.35 -9.68 12.17
CA ASP A 598 12.90 -9.84 12.20
C ASP A 598 12.17 -8.51 12.39
N LYS A 599 12.70 -7.61 13.22
CA LYS A 599 12.17 -6.23 13.36
C LYS A 599 12.35 -5.39 12.08
N ILE A 600 13.42 -5.64 11.34
CA ILE A 600 13.68 -4.97 10.05
C ILE A 600 12.72 -5.51 8.99
N LEU A 601 12.43 -6.81 8.99
CA LEU A 601 11.45 -7.44 8.09
C LEU A 601 10.02 -6.97 8.38
N GLU A 602 9.65 -6.83 9.66
CA GLU A 602 8.34 -6.33 10.09
C GLU A 602 8.16 -4.85 9.73
N ALA A 603 9.19 -4.01 9.93
CA ALA A 603 9.20 -2.60 9.50
C ALA A 603 9.17 -2.43 7.96
N LEU A 604 9.75 -3.38 7.22
CA LEU A 604 9.73 -3.41 5.75
C LEU A 604 8.37 -3.87 5.17
N GLN A 605 7.65 -4.75 5.88
CA GLN A 605 6.27 -5.15 5.54
C GLN A 605 5.27 -4.01 5.74
N ASP A 606 5.49 -3.17 6.75
CA ASP A 606 4.57 -2.12 7.19
C ASP A 606 4.54 -0.83 6.34
N GLY A 607 5.32 -0.78 5.25
CA GLY A 607 5.27 0.28 4.25
C GLY A 607 5.73 1.67 4.74
N ASP A 608 6.44 1.77 5.86
CA ASP A 608 6.99 3.03 6.37
C ASP A 608 8.28 3.43 5.63
N LEU A 609 8.14 3.71 4.33
CA LEU A 609 9.23 3.99 3.39
C LEU A 609 9.62 5.47 3.36
N MET A 610 9.85 6.05 4.53
CA MET A 610 10.56 7.34 4.69
C MET A 610 11.58 7.37 5.84
N SER A 611 11.88 6.23 6.48
CA SER A 611 12.88 6.18 7.56
C SER A 611 14.21 5.51 7.16
N GLY A 612 14.72 5.82 5.97
CA GLY A 612 16.10 5.45 5.57
C GLY A 612 17.19 6.33 6.19
N SER A 613 16.81 7.40 6.88
CA SER A 613 17.61 8.00 7.95
C SER A 613 17.01 7.46 9.23
N ARG A 614 17.82 7.07 10.25
CA ARG A 614 17.31 6.82 11.62
C ARG A 614 16.19 7.84 11.87
N ASN A 615 14.92 7.40 11.93
CA ASN A 615 13.81 8.29 12.26
C ASN A 615 14.17 8.81 13.63
N LYS A 616 14.67 10.04 13.70
CA LYS A 616 14.66 10.76 14.97
C LYS A 616 13.20 10.66 15.42
N PRO A 617 12.89 10.13 16.60
CA PRO A 617 11.52 10.01 17.05
C PRO A 617 10.96 11.43 17.19
N VAL A 618 10.32 11.93 16.15
CA VAL A 618 9.72 13.26 16.17
C VAL A 618 8.47 13.16 17.02
N CYS A 619 8.39 13.96 18.08
CA CYS A 619 7.22 14.00 18.94
C CYS A 619 6.03 14.62 18.17
N LYS A 620 5.09 13.77 17.75
CA LYS A 620 3.88 14.15 16.98
C LYS A 620 2.61 13.58 17.60
N GLY A 621 1.47 14.17 17.25
CA GLY A 621 0.14 13.65 17.59
C GLY A 621 -0.07 13.37 19.09
N GLY A 622 -0.35 12.10 19.38
CA GLY A 622 -0.72 11.64 20.74
C GLY A 622 0.36 11.82 21.81
N ARG A 623 1.64 11.84 21.45
CA ARG A 623 2.74 12.04 22.42
C ARG A 623 2.71 13.43 23.06
N ILE A 624 2.38 14.46 22.29
CA ILE A 624 2.29 15.85 22.77
C ILE A 624 1.12 15.98 23.73
N LEU A 625 -0.03 15.39 23.36
CA LEU A 625 -1.21 15.34 24.22
C LEU A 625 -0.91 14.60 25.53
N GLY A 626 -0.20 13.46 25.44
CA GLY A 626 0.28 12.73 26.61
C GLY A 626 1.20 13.58 27.51
N LEU A 627 2.12 14.34 26.92
CA LEU A 627 3.04 15.20 27.69
C LEU A 627 2.32 16.34 28.41
N ILE A 628 1.35 16.99 27.75
CA ILE A 628 0.53 18.05 28.37
C ILE A 628 -0.28 17.46 29.54
N THR A 629 -0.84 16.26 29.35
CA THR A 629 -1.65 15.57 30.36
C THR A 629 -0.80 15.18 31.57
N LYS A 630 0.37 14.58 31.34
CA LYS A 630 1.33 14.24 32.40
C LYS A 630 1.75 15.48 33.21
N ARG A 631 1.88 16.64 32.56
CA ARG A 631 2.15 17.90 33.28
C ARG A 631 0.95 18.41 34.07
N LEU A 632 -0.25 18.24 33.54
CA LEU A 632 -1.48 18.61 34.24
C LEU A 632 -1.64 17.81 35.54
N GLU A 633 -1.21 16.55 35.57
CA GLU A 633 -1.12 15.73 36.78
C GLU A 633 -0.06 16.24 37.76
N LEU A 634 1.15 16.54 37.27
CA LEU A 634 2.27 17.06 38.08
C LEU A 634 1.97 18.41 38.75
N PHE A 635 1.25 19.30 38.07
CA PHE A 635 0.93 20.65 38.54
C PHE A 635 -0.50 20.80 39.07
N SER A 636 -1.10 19.72 39.58
CA SER A 636 -2.47 19.72 40.12
C SER A 636 -2.69 20.70 41.29
N GLY A 637 -1.63 21.09 42.01
CA GLY A 637 -1.68 22.03 43.13
C GLY A 637 -1.62 23.53 42.79
N ASP A 638 -1.29 23.91 41.54
CA ASP A 638 -1.24 25.32 41.11
C ASP A 638 -2.40 25.65 40.15
N PRO A 639 -3.41 26.44 40.59
CA PRO A 639 -4.58 26.75 39.78
C PRO A 639 -4.27 27.59 38.54
N VAL A 640 -3.24 28.45 38.58
CA VAL A 640 -2.90 29.33 37.46
C VAL A 640 -2.24 28.54 36.33
N THR A 641 -1.25 27.71 36.68
CA THR A 641 -0.59 26.82 35.71
C THR A 641 -1.58 25.80 35.14
N ARG A 642 -2.46 25.24 35.99
CA ARG A 642 -3.49 24.29 35.55
C ARG A 642 -4.45 24.92 34.52
N ALA A 643 -4.94 26.14 34.76
CA ALA A 643 -5.85 26.81 33.82
C ALA A 643 -5.25 26.98 32.42
N ILE A 644 -3.94 27.24 32.34
CA ILE A 644 -3.24 27.40 31.07
C ILE A 644 -3.00 26.06 30.39
N LEU A 645 -2.55 25.04 31.14
CA LEU A 645 -2.37 23.69 30.60
C LEU A 645 -3.69 23.11 30.07
N ILE A 646 -4.81 23.38 30.74
CA ILE A 646 -6.16 23.03 30.27
C ILE A 646 -6.47 23.76 28.95
N SER A 647 -6.26 25.09 28.89
CA SER A 647 -6.49 25.87 27.68
C SER A 647 -5.63 25.37 26.51
N LEU A 648 -4.36 25.02 26.76
CA LEU A 648 -3.48 24.41 25.76
C LEU A 648 -3.99 23.03 25.34
N LEU A 649 -4.42 22.17 26.27
CA LEU A 649 -4.96 20.85 25.97
C LEU A 649 -6.26 20.93 25.14
N GLN A 650 -7.17 21.85 25.47
CA GLN A 650 -8.42 22.05 24.74
C GLN A 650 -8.17 22.51 23.31
N ASN A 651 -7.24 23.44 23.09
CA ASN A 651 -6.93 23.92 21.74
C ASN A 651 -6.14 22.90 20.91
N THR A 652 -5.23 22.15 21.53
CA THR A 652 -4.43 21.11 20.86
C THR A 652 -5.21 19.84 20.53
N SER A 653 -6.21 19.48 21.33
CA SER A 653 -7.01 18.27 21.13
C SER A 653 -8.06 18.39 20.02
N ARG A 654 -8.50 19.60 19.66
CA ARG A 654 -9.51 19.84 18.60
C ARG A 654 -9.24 19.14 17.25
N PRO A 655 -8.05 19.28 16.62
CA PRO A 655 -7.77 18.59 15.36
C PRO A 655 -7.78 17.06 15.52
N TYR A 656 -7.29 16.56 16.66
CA TYR A 656 -7.30 15.13 16.96
C TYR A 656 -8.72 14.60 17.13
N MET A 657 -9.58 15.34 17.84
CA MET A 657 -10.99 15.00 18.05
C MET A 657 -11.77 15.03 16.73
N ARG A 658 -11.47 15.95 15.81
CA ARG A 658 -12.07 15.95 14.46
C ARG A 658 -11.76 14.65 13.72
N MET A 659 -10.49 14.21 13.72
CA MET A 659 -10.11 12.93 13.11
C MET A 659 -10.80 11.74 13.79
N LEU A 660 -10.92 11.77 15.13
CA LEU A 660 -11.59 10.73 15.89
C LEU A 660 -13.08 10.62 15.56
N ASN A 661 -13.78 11.75 15.46
CA ASN A 661 -15.20 11.79 15.14
C ASN A 661 -15.48 11.33 13.70
N GLU A 662 -14.61 11.69 12.75
CA GLU A 662 -14.68 11.16 11.37
C GLU A 662 -14.50 9.64 11.32
N TRP A 663 -13.62 9.10 12.17
CA TRP A 663 -13.42 7.65 12.26
C TRP A 663 -14.62 6.94 12.93
N LEU A 664 -15.11 7.47 14.05
CA LEU A 664 -16.21 6.86 14.82
C LEU A 664 -17.55 6.89 14.08
N HIS A 665 -17.87 8.00 13.42
CA HIS A 665 -19.19 8.21 12.83
C HIS A 665 -19.25 8.01 11.32
N HIS A 666 -18.13 8.10 10.59
CA HIS A 666 -18.10 7.90 9.13
C HIS A 666 -17.17 6.77 8.68
N GLY A 667 -16.30 6.24 9.55
CA GLY A 667 -15.33 5.20 9.20
C GLY A 667 -14.26 5.67 8.20
N THR A 668 -14.03 6.99 8.09
CA THR A 668 -12.96 7.58 7.26
C THR A 668 -11.79 8.02 8.12
N ILE A 669 -10.57 7.74 7.67
CA ILE A 669 -9.34 8.27 8.28
C ILE A 669 -8.82 9.40 7.40
N GLN A 670 -8.88 10.63 7.91
CA GLN A 670 -8.27 11.81 7.28
C GLN A 670 -6.97 12.18 8.02
N ASP A 671 -5.97 11.31 7.91
CA ASP A 671 -4.66 11.52 8.56
C ASP A 671 -3.56 11.69 7.51
N SER A 672 -3.17 12.94 7.25
CA SER A 672 -2.12 13.29 6.28
C SER A 672 -0.70 13.18 6.87
N TYR A 673 -0.56 13.25 8.20
CA TYR A 673 0.73 13.37 8.88
C TYR A 673 1.08 12.16 9.75
N ALA A 674 0.24 11.13 9.74
CA ALA A 674 0.40 9.94 10.53
C ALA A 674 0.45 10.29 12.04
N GLU A 675 -0.62 10.90 12.56
CA GLU A 675 -0.76 11.29 13.97
C GLU A 675 -1.90 10.58 14.71
N PHE A 676 -2.84 9.99 13.99
CA PHE A 676 -4.03 9.38 14.57
C PHE A 676 -3.74 8.02 15.20
N LEU A 677 -4.56 7.62 16.19
CA LEU A 677 -4.46 6.35 16.93
C LEU A 677 -4.42 5.14 16.00
N VAL A 678 -5.29 5.13 14.98
CA VAL A 678 -5.45 4.02 14.04
C VAL A 678 -4.57 4.27 12.81
N LYS A 679 -3.68 3.32 12.50
CA LYS A 679 -2.87 3.30 11.27
C LYS A 679 -3.63 2.57 10.18
N GLU A 680 -3.80 3.21 9.02
CA GLU A 680 -4.28 2.55 7.80
C GLU A 680 -3.09 2.10 6.93
N GLN A 681 -2.95 0.80 6.73
CA GLN A 681 -1.99 0.23 5.78
C GLN A 681 -2.56 0.25 4.36
N LYS A 682 -2.35 1.36 3.64
CA LYS A 682 -2.84 1.58 2.26
C LYS A 682 -2.19 0.66 1.20
N SER A 683 -1.15 -0.09 1.58
CA SER A 683 -0.45 -1.07 0.74
C SER A 683 -1.30 -2.29 0.44
N ILE A 684 -2.20 -2.66 1.36
CA ILE A 684 -3.09 -3.79 1.25
C ILE A 684 -4.38 -3.33 0.56
N LYS A 685 -4.53 -3.67 -0.73
CA LYS A 685 -5.72 -3.35 -1.53
C LYS A 685 -6.44 -4.64 -1.91
N ARG A 686 -7.78 -4.60 -1.88
CA ARG A 686 -8.69 -5.69 -2.28
C ARG A 686 -8.31 -6.39 -3.60
N GLU A 687 -7.78 -5.65 -4.58
CA GLU A 687 -7.43 -6.17 -5.91
C GLU A 687 -6.13 -7.00 -5.95
N ARG A 688 -5.27 -6.94 -4.92
CA ARG A 688 -4.03 -7.73 -4.83
C ARG A 688 -4.20 -9.09 -4.15
N LEU A 689 -5.33 -9.30 -3.48
CA LEU A 689 -5.64 -10.57 -2.82
C LEU A 689 -6.41 -11.43 -3.82
N ALA A 690 -5.67 -12.20 -4.60
CA ALA A 690 -6.25 -13.28 -5.38
C ALA A 690 -6.67 -14.40 -4.43
N GLU A 691 -7.99 -14.62 -4.36
CA GLU A 691 -8.71 -15.77 -3.80
C GLU A 691 -8.64 -16.08 -2.29
N ASP A 692 -7.63 -15.69 -1.51
CA ASP A 692 -7.61 -15.99 -0.07
C ASP A 692 -7.06 -14.81 0.78
N TYR A 693 -7.32 -14.82 2.10
CA TYR A 693 -6.88 -13.86 3.15
C TYR A 693 -7.76 -12.63 3.47
N THR A 694 -9.09 -12.75 3.45
CA THR A 694 -9.97 -11.63 3.90
C THR A 694 -9.80 -11.25 5.37
N ASP A 695 -9.34 -12.15 6.23
CA ASP A 695 -9.27 -11.91 7.68
C ASP A 695 -7.98 -11.14 8.02
N ASP A 696 -6.84 -11.64 7.51
CA ASP A 696 -5.54 -10.95 7.50
C ASP A 696 -5.63 -9.53 6.92
N TYR A 697 -6.45 -9.33 5.88
CA TYR A 697 -6.70 -8.01 5.31
C TYR A 697 -7.25 -7.04 6.35
N TRP A 698 -8.26 -7.43 7.12
CA TRP A 698 -8.91 -6.53 8.08
C TRP A 698 -8.14 -6.41 9.40
N GLU A 699 -7.39 -7.44 9.79
CA GLU A 699 -6.47 -7.39 10.92
C GLU A 699 -5.29 -6.46 10.63
N ARG A 700 -4.61 -6.62 9.48
CA ARG A 700 -3.42 -5.84 9.12
C ARG A 700 -3.72 -4.45 8.57
N ARG A 701 -4.87 -4.25 7.89
CA ARG A 701 -5.19 -2.94 7.28
C ARG A 701 -5.36 -1.83 8.31
N TYR A 702 -5.94 -2.13 9.47
CA TYR A 702 -6.19 -1.16 10.53
C TYR A 702 -5.56 -1.64 11.84
N THR A 703 -4.41 -1.07 12.18
CA THR A 703 -3.66 -1.41 13.41
C THR A 703 -3.61 -0.23 14.37
N LEU A 704 -3.45 -0.52 15.66
CA LEU A 704 -3.19 0.50 16.69
C LEU A 704 -1.72 0.91 16.64
N ARG A 705 -1.46 2.19 16.88
CA ARG A 705 -0.10 2.71 17.06
C ARG A 705 0.26 2.78 18.53
N ASP A 706 1.54 2.65 18.85
CA ASP A 706 2.06 2.78 20.23
C ASP A 706 1.82 4.18 20.85
N ASN A 707 1.53 5.19 20.03
CA ASN A 707 1.44 6.60 20.45
C ASN A 707 0.01 7.00 20.87
N VAL A 708 -0.54 6.29 21.85
CA VAL A 708 -1.91 6.50 22.34
C VAL A 708 -1.94 7.62 23.40
N PRO A 709 -2.81 8.64 23.26
CA PRO A 709 -3.07 9.58 24.35
C PRO A 709 -3.60 8.84 25.58
N PRO A 710 -3.15 9.15 26.81
CA PRO A 710 -3.56 8.43 28.03
C PRO A 710 -5.08 8.46 28.26
N GLN A 711 -5.79 9.49 27.77
CA GLN A 711 -7.25 9.56 27.84
C GLN A 711 -7.97 8.49 27.02
N LEU A 712 -7.32 7.91 26.01
CA LEU A 712 -7.91 6.97 25.07
C LEU A 712 -7.52 5.52 25.36
N GLU A 713 -6.56 5.28 26.25
CA GLU A 713 -6.00 3.96 26.52
C GLU A 713 -7.08 2.95 26.96
N SER A 714 -8.04 3.38 27.77
CA SER A 714 -9.15 2.54 28.23
C SER A 714 -10.16 2.16 27.14
N VAL A 715 -10.26 2.95 26.06
CA VAL A 715 -11.27 2.80 25.00
C VAL A 715 -10.68 2.53 23.61
N GLN A 716 -9.36 2.37 23.50
CA GLN A 716 -8.64 2.26 22.23
C GLN A 716 -9.16 1.12 21.33
N HIS A 717 -9.46 -0.04 21.92
CA HIS A 717 -9.97 -1.20 21.18
C HIS A 717 -11.40 -0.96 20.68
N LYS A 718 -12.25 -0.32 21.48
CA LYS A 718 -13.62 0.05 21.06
C LYS A 718 -13.59 1.05 19.90
N ILE A 719 -12.71 2.05 19.95
CA ILE A 719 -12.53 3.03 18.88
C ILE A 719 -12.08 2.35 17.59
N LEU A 720 -11.12 1.41 17.68
CA LEU A 720 -10.66 0.65 16.52
C LEU A 720 -11.81 -0.14 15.88
N LEU A 721 -12.53 -0.94 16.69
CA LEU A 721 -13.61 -1.80 16.21
C LEU A 721 -14.79 -1.01 15.64
N ALA A 722 -15.20 0.09 16.30
CA ALA A 722 -16.29 0.94 15.83
C ALA A 722 -16.07 1.42 14.39
N GLY A 723 -14.89 1.95 14.09
CA GLY A 723 -14.57 2.39 12.73
C GLY A 723 -14.31 1.24 11.75
N LYS A 724 -13.73 0.10 12.18
CA LYS A 724 -13.61 -1.09 11.33
C LYS A 724 -14.99 -1.57 10.86
N TYR A 725 -15.94 -1.73 11.78
CA TYR A 725 -17.31 -2.17 11.46
C TYR A 725 -18.03 -1.21 10.55
N LEU A 726 -17.91 0.08 10.78
CA LEU A 726 -18.56 1.08 9.94
C LEU A 726 -17.93 1.14 8.53
N ASN A 727 -16.62 0.92 8.41
CA ASN A 727 -15.97 0.81 7.11
C ASN A 727 -16.46 -0.43 6.32
N VAL A 728 -16.65 -1.57 6.98
CA VAL A 728 -17.25 -2.78 6.37
C VAL A 728 -18.65 -2.48 5.84
N VAL A 729 -19.48 -1.84 6.66
CA VAL A 729 -20.85 -1.45 6.29
C VAL A 729 -20.85 -0.53 5.06
N ARG A 730 -19.94 0.47 5.03
CA ARG A 730 -19.75 1.38 3.91
C ARG A 730 -19.30 0.69 2.63
N GLU A 731 -18.30 -0.19 2.70
CA GLU A 731 -17.79 -0.92 1.53
C GLU A 731 -18.85 -1.85 0.90
N CYS A 732 -19.81 -2.31 1.71
CA CYS A 732 -20.92 -3.16 1.27
C CYS A 732 -22.15 -2.39 0.79
N GLY A 733 -22.11 -1.05 0.75
CA GLY A 733 -23.25 -0.21 0.35
C GLY A 733 -24.40 -0.21 1.36
N GLY A 734 -24.14 -0.61 2.61
CA GLY A 734 -25.14 -0.64 3.66
C GLY A 734 -25.31 0.74 4.30
N VAL A 735 -26.41 1.42 3.96
CA VAL A 735 -26.97 2.61 4.64
C VAL A 735 -26.23 3.94 4.40
N ASP A 736 -27.01 4.98 4.12
CA ASP A 736 -26.59 6.39 4.08
C ASP A 736 -26.14 6.85 5.49
N ILE A 737 -24.82 6.90 5.70
CA ILE A 737 -24.19 7.43 6.93
C ILE A 737 -24.26 8.98 6.96
N SER A 738 -25.00 9.60 6.04
CA SER A 738 -25.09 11.06 5.86
C SER A 738 -25.95 11.79 6.89
N ASN A 739 -26.45 11.11 7.93
CA ASN A 739 -27.06 11.79 9.07
C ASN A 739 -25.94 12.43 9.89
N ALA A 740 -25.55 13.64 9.50
CA ALA A 740 -24.62 14.47 10.25
C ALA A 740 -25.09 14.55 11.71
N ILE A 741 -24.38 13.87 12.61
CA ILE A 741 -24.64 13.97 14.05
C ILE A 741 -24.24 15.40 14.45
N SER A 742 -25.22 16.29 14.50
CA SER A 742 -25.05 17.62 15.07
C SER A 742 -24.95 17.45 16.59
N ASN A 743 -23.81 17.82 17.18
CA ASN A 743 -23.45 17.77 18.62
C ASN A 743 -22.42 16.71 19.04
N VAL A 744 -21.35 16.50 18.26
CA VAL A 744 -20.22 15.65 18.68
C VAL A 744 -19.24 16.42 19.59
N PRO A 745 -18.64 15.80 20.61
CA PRO A 745 -17.58 16.40 21.43
C PRO A 745 -16.42 16.97 20.60
N THR A 746 -15.89 18.13 21.02
CA THR A 746 -14.79 18.83 20.30
C THR A 746 -13.46 18.82 21.06
N THR A 747 -13.46 18.46 22.33
CA THR A 747 -12.30 18.42 23.23
C THR A 747 -12.33 17.16 24.10
N PHE A 748 -11.18 16.70 24.59
CA PHE A 748 -11.11 15.53 25.47
C PHE A 748 -11.75 15.74 26.86
N GLU A 749 -11.93 16.98 27.29
CA GLU A 749 -12.53 17.31 28.59
C GLU A 749 -14.07 17.37 28.55
N ASP A 750 -14.70 17.15 27.40
CA ASP A 750 -16.16 17.09 27.32
C ASP A 750 -16.65 15.83 28.07
N PRO A 751 -17.53 15.95 29.09
CA PRO A 751 -18.03 14.80 29.84
C PRO A 751 -18.76 13.77 28.96
N ARG A 752 -19.29 14.20 27.81
CA ARG A 752 -20.00 13.34 26.84
C ARG A 752 -19.06 12.50 25.98
N PHE A 753 -17.74 12.64 26.14
CA PHE A 753 -16.75 11.95 25.32
C PHE A 753 -16.91 10.42 25.36
N PHE A 754 -16.94 9.84 26.55
CA PHE A 754 -17.03 8.39 26.72
C PHE A 754 -18.38 7.83 26.25
N ASP A 755 -19.47 8.56 26.48
CA ASP A 755 -20.80 8.20 26.00
C ASP A 755 -20.83 8.17 24.47
N ASN A 756 -20.26 9.19 23.80
CA ASN A 756 -20.18 9.23 22.34
C ASN A 756 -19.41 8.04 21.74
N VAL A 757 -18.30 7.62 22.37
CA VAL A 757 -17.53 6.45 21.92
C VAL A 757 -18.33 5.16 22.07
N ASN A 758 -19.00 4.98 23.21
CA ASN A 758 -19.83 3.80 23.44
C ASN A 758 -21.04 3.76 22.50
N ASP A 759 -21.72 4.89 22.30
CA ASP A 759 -22.88 5.00 21.40
C ASP A 759 -22.49 4.73 19.94
N ALA A 760 -21.35 5.28 19.49
CA ALA A 760 -20.82 4.99 18.15
C ALA A 760 -20.48 3.50 17.97
N TYR A 761 -19.88 2.87 18.98
CA TYR A 761 -19.56 1.45 18.96
C TYR A 761 -20.82 0.57 18.91
N VAL A 762 -21.85 0.88 19.71
CA VAL A 762 -23.13 0.17 19.71
C VAL A 762 -23.85 0.34 18.36
N TYR A 763 -23.83 1.55 17.81
CA TYR A 763 -24.41 1.85 16.50
C TYR A 763 -23.72 1.07 15.37
N ALA A 764 -22.39 1.05 15.35
CA ALA A 764 -21.61 0.34 14.34
C ALA A 764 -21.87 -1.18 14.40
N ASN A 765 -21.90 -1.77 15.61
CA ASN A 765 -22.24 -3.18 15.82
C ASN A 765 -23.64 -3.52 15.34
N LYS A 766 -24.64 -2.73 15.74
CA LYS A 766 -26.03 -2.94 15.33
C LYS A 766 -26.20 -2.86 13.82
N SER A 767 -25.51 -1.92 13.16
CA SER A 767 -25.57 -1.72 11.72
C SER A 767 -24.93 -2.88 10.95
N LEU A 768 -23.74 -3.33 11.38
CA LEU A 768 -23.06 -4.47 10.77
C LEU A 768 -23.82 -5.78 10.99
N LEU A 769 -24.33 -6.01 12.20
CA LEU A 769 -25.13 -7.20 12.50
C LEU A 769 -26.42 -7.23 11.66
N ASN A 770 -27.11 -6.10 11.51
CA ASN A 770 -28.29 -6.01 10.67
C ASN A 770 -27.94 -6.33 9.20
N LEU A 771 -26.84 -5.79 8.68
CA LEU A 771 -26.36 -6.07 7.32
C LEU A 771 -26.07 -7.57 7.11
N LEU A 772 -25.37 -8.22 8.05
CA LEU A 772 -25.02 -9.64 7.98
C LEU A 772 -26.26 -10.55 8.05
N LEU A 773 -27.21 -10.25 8.94
CA LEU A 773 -28.40 -11.07 9.17
C LEU A 773 -29.45 -10.89 8.06
N THR A 774 -29.66 -9.66 7.57
CA THR A 774 -30.72 -9.37 6.59
C THR A 774 -30.22 -9.45 5.15
N THR A 775 -29.17 -8.70 4.80
CA THR A 775 -28.75 -8.51 3.41
C THR A 775 -27.96 -9.72 2.90
N TYR A 776 -27.06 -10.25 3.72
CA TYR A 776 -26.24 -11.41 3.36
C TYR A 776 -26.79 -12.75 3.85
N ALA A 777 -27.97 -12.74 4.50
CA ALA A 777 -28.70 -13.92 4.96
C ALA A 777 -27.79 -14.97 5.65
N LEU A 778 -26.90 -14.52 6.56
CA LEU A 778 -25.96 -15.38 7.28
C LEU A 778 -26.60 -16.65 7.88
N PRO A 779 -27.80 -16.61 8.50
CA PRO A 779 -28.43 -17.81 9.04
C PRO A 779 -28.77 -18.86 7.96
N ALA A 780 -29.10 -18.43 6.74
CA ALA A 780 -29.37 -19.34 5.63
C ALA A 780 -28.08 -19.99 5.14
N ARG A 781 -26.99 -19.22 5.03
CA ARG A 781 -25.66 -19.74 4.65
C ARG A 781 -25.14 -20.77 5.65
N LEU A 782 -25.28 -20.51 6.94
CA LEU A 782 -24.91 -21.46 8.00
C LEU A 782 -25.71 -22.76 7.87
N ARG A 783 -27.02 -22.69 7.58
CA ARG A 783 -27.84 -23.90 7.33
C ARG A 783 -27.35 -24.70 6.12
N SER A 784 -26.96 -24.02 5.03
CA SER A 784 -26.33 -24.68 3.89
C SER A 784 -25.01 -25.35 4.28
N MET A 785 -24.16 -24.69 5.07
CA MET A 785 -22.92 -25.33 5.57
C MET A 785 -23.20 -26.59 6.41
N LYS A 786 -24.19 -26.55 7.30
CA LYS A 786 -24.62 -27.77 8.02
C LYS A 786 -25.07 -28.88 7.07
N HIS A 787 -25.78 -28.53 6.00
CA HIS A 787 -26.26 -29.50 5.02
C HIS A 787 -25.10 -30.29 4.39
N TYR A 788 -24.03 -29.61 3.95
CA TYR A 788 -22.91 -30.25 3.26
C TYR A 788 -21.85 -30.85 4.19
N PHE A 789 -21.48 -30.16 5.27
CA PHE A 789 -20.36 -30.59 6.13
C PHE A 789 -20.77 -31.59 7.22
N PHE A 790 -22.01 -31.55 7.71
CA PHE A 790 -22.46 -32.38 8.85
C PHE A 790 -23.39 -33.54 8.46
N LEU A 791 -23.52 -33.85 7.17
CA LEU A 791 -24.27 -35.01 6.66
C LEU A 791 -25.77 -35.03 7.05
N SER A 792 -26.37 -33.88 7.39
CA SER A 792 -27.74 -33.80 7.91
C SER A 792 -28.84 -34.33 6.96
N GLN A 793 -28.57 -34.37 5.66
CA GLN A 793 -29.39 -35.07 4.65
C GLN A 793 -28.44 -35.88 3.76
N SER A 794 -28.19 -37.14 4.14
CA SER A 794 -27.19 -37.99 3.48
C SER A 794 -27.51 -38.40 2.05
N ASP A 795 -28.66 -37.99 1.51
CA ASP A 795 -29.14 -38.39 0.19
C ASP A 795 -28.20 -37.89 -0.90
N PHE A 796 -27.88 -36.59 -0.92
CA PHE A 796 -26.99 -36.02 -1.93
C PHE A 796 -25.60 -36.69 -1.89
N LEU A 797 -25.04 -36.90 -0.70
CA LEU A 797 -23.70 -37.48 -0.57
C LEU A 797 -23.69 -38.94 -1.03
N SER A 798 -24.75 -39.71 -0.73
CA SER A 798 -24.84 -41.10 -1.15
C SER A 798 -24.90 -41.21 -2.68
N TYR A 799 -25.74 -40.41 -3.34
CA TYR A 799 -25.80 -40.34 -4.81
C TYR A 799 -24.48 -39.86 -5.43
N PHE A 800 -23.85 -38.84 -4.85
CA PHE A 800 -22.55 -38.35 -5.30
C PHE A 800 -21.48 -39.45 -5.20
N LEU A 801 -21.42 -40.17 -4.08
CA LEU A 801 -20.43 -41.22 -3.87
C LEU A 801 -20.60 -42.41 -4.82
N ASP A 802 -21.84 -42.78 -5.15
CA ASP A 802 -22.10 -43.84 -6.12
C ASP A 802 -21.61 -43.46 -7.52
N LEU A 803 -21.83 -42.20 -7.94
CA LEU A 803 -21.35 -41.68 -9.22
C LEU A 803 -19.83 -41.45 -9.24
N ALA A 804 -19.26 -40.99 -8.12
CA ALA A 804 -17.84 -40.64 -7.99
C ALA A 804 -16.95 -41.84 -7.63
N SER A 805 -17.51 -42.97 -7.18
CA SER A 805 -16.80 -44.19 -6.79
C SER A 805 -15.68 -44.63 -7.76
N PRO A 806 -15.88 -44.72 -9.10
CA PRO A 806 -14.82 -45.13 -10.01
C PRO A 806 -13.66 -44.13 -10.10
N GLU A 807 -13.92 -42.85 -9.81
CA GLU A 807 -12.89 -41.81 -9.80
C GLU A 807 -12.15 -41.77 -8.45
N LEU A 808 -12.87 -41.91 -7.33
CA LEU A 808 -12.34 -41.89 -5.96
C LEU A 808 -11.53 -43.14 -5.58
N ARG A 809 -11.68 -44.25 -6.33
CA ARG A 809 -10.82 -45.45 -6.17
C ARG A 809 -9.40 -45.26 -6.70
N LYS A 810 -9.14 -44.24 -7.52
CA LYS A 810 -7.81 -43.95 -8.06
C LYS A 810 -6.90 -43.37 -6.95
N PRO A 811 -5.58 -43.51 -7.08
CA PRO A 811 -4.65 -42.75 -6.23
C PRO A 811 -4.80 -41.26 -6.51
N VAL A 812 -4.58 -40.41 -5.48
CA VAL A 812 -4.81 -38.95 -5.53
C VAL A 812 -4.21 -38.28 -6.77
N ASP A 813 -2.99 -38.65 -7.17
CA ASP A 813 -2.28 -38.07 -8.32
C ASP A 813 -3.01 -38.27 -9.67
N LYS A 814 -3.92 -39.26 -9.74
CA LYS A 814 -4.67 -39.62 -10.95
C LYS A 814 -6.14 -39.21 -10.91
N VAL A 815 -6.57 -38.52 -9.86
CA VAL A 815 -7.96 -38.07 -9.68
C VAL A 815 -8.17 -36.77 -10.44
N ASN A 816 -9.21 -36.72 -11.28
CA ASN A 816 -9.61 -35.48 -11.96
C ASN A 816 -10.59 -34.66 -11.11
N THR A 817 -10.13 -33.55 -10.53
CA THR A 817 -10.93 -32.65 -9.68
C THR A 817 -12.05 -31.96 -10.44
N SER A 818 -11.84 -31.53 -11.68
CA SER A 818 -12.88 -30.89 -12.51
C SER A 818 -14.05 -31.85 -12.79
N LYS A 819 -13.74 -33.14 -13.01
CA LYS A 819 -14.77 -34.17 -13.20
C LYS A 819 -15.57 -34.39 -11.91
N LEU A 820 -14.90 -34.42 -10.75
CA LEU A 820 -15.58 -34.56 -9.46
C LEU A 820 -16.45 -33.35 -9.14
N GLN A 821 -16.00 -32.14 -9.46
CA GLN A 821 -16.82 -30.93 -9.33
C GLN A 821 -18.09 -31.03 -10.19
N ALA A 822 -17.96 -31.42 -11.46
CA ALA A 822 -19.12 -31.57 -12.33
C ALA A 822 -20.11 -32.65 -11.84
N LEU A 823 -19.62 -33.73 -11.22
CA LEU A 823 -20.46 -34.74 -10.59
C LEU A 823 -21.13 -34.23 -9.32
N LEU A 824 -20.45 -33.39 -8.54
CA LEU A 824 -21.03 -32.75 -7.36
C LEU A 824 -22.15 -31.79 -7.80
N ASP A 825 -21.88 -30.90 -8.75
CA ASP A 825 -22.83 -29.90 -9.26
C ASP A 825 -24.12 -30.54 -9.81
N LEU A 826 -24.04 -31.76 -10.35
CA LEU A 826 -25.19 -32.53 -10.82
C LEU A 826 -26.12 -32.99 -9.68
N VAL A 827 -25.56 -33.30 -8.52
CA VAL A 827 -26.28 -33.90 -7.39
C VAL A 827 -26.75 -32.84 -6.37
N LEU A 828 -26.17 -31.64 -6.41
CA LEU A 828 -26.53 -30.56 -5.50
C LEU A 828 -27.99 -30.09 -5.69
N PRO A 829 -28.75 -29.89 -4.58
CA PRO A 829 -30.17 -29.54 -4.65
C PRO A 829 -30.38 -28.15 -5.28
N ALA A 830 -31.35 -28.04 -6.18
CA ALA A 830 -31.65 -26.77 -6.86
C ALA A 830 -32.25 -25.69 -5.94
N GLN A 831 -32.74 -26.06 -4.76
CA GLN A 831 -33.41 -25.17 -3.81
C GLN A 831 -32.44 -24.35 -2.93
N ASP A 832 -31.16 -24.73 -2.87
CA ASP A 832 -30.17 -24.03 -2.05
C ASP A 832 -29.53 -22.85 -2.83
N PRO A 833 -29.69 -21.59 -2.38
CA PRO A 833 -29.11 -20.42 -3.03
C PRO A 833 -27.57 -20.39 -3.00
N PHE A 834 -26.95 -21.16 -2.11
CA PHE A 834 -25.50 -21.09 -1.85
C PHE A 834 -24.71 -22.28 -2.40
N LYS A 835 -25.35 -23.16 -3.17
CA LYS A 835 -24.73 -24.40 -3.69
C LYS A 835 -23.47 -24.16 -4.54
N GLU A 836 -23.42 -23.05 -5.28
CA GLU A 836 -22.30 -22.72 -6.19
C GLU A 836 -21.01 -22.35 -5.43
N ASN A 837 -21.11 -22.11 -4.12
CA ASN A 837 -19.96 -21.77 -3.29
C ASN A 837 -19.15 -23.01 -2.87
N ILE A 838 -19.61 -24.22 -3.17
CA ILE A 838 -18.98 -25.46 -2.69
C ILE A 838 -18.06 -26.00 -3.77
N LYS A 839 -16.79 -26.18 -3.43
CA LYS A 839 -15.77 -26.72 -4.31
C LYS A 839 -15.23 -28.04 -3.79
N VAL A 840 -14.82 -28.91 -4.71
CA VAL A 840 -14.13 -30.16 -4.41
C VAL A 840 -12.63 -29.93 -4.42
N GLU A 841 -11.98 -30.26 -3.30
CA GLU A 841 -10.53 -30.23 -3.16
C GLU A 841 -9.99 -31.63 -2.79
N MET A 842 -8.72 -31.88 -3.13
CA MET A 842 -8.02 -33.12 -2.80
C MET A 842 -6.84 -32.81 -1.89
N ASN A 843 -6.87 -33.36 -0.69
CA ASN A 843 -5.79 -33.18 0.28
C ASN A 843 -4.72 -34.26 0.09
N SER A 844 -3.44 -33.86 0.07
CA SER A 844 -2.30 -34.77 -0.04
C SER A 844 -1.99 -35.52 1.26
N ILE A 845 -2.51 -35.04 2.40
CA ILE A 845 -2.28 -35.60 3.74
C ILE A 845 -3.54 -36.33 4.22
N ASP A 846 -3.35 -37.52 4.80
CA ASP A 846 -4.45 -38.26 5.43
C ASP A 846 -5.04 -37.51 6.63
N LEU A 847 -6.31 -37.75 6.94
CA LEU A 847 -7.03 -37.04 8.00
C LEU A 847 -6.33 -37.21 9.35
N PHE A 848 -5.91 -38.43 9.68
CA PHE A 848 -5.30 -38.73 10.98
C PHE A 848 -3.92 -38.09 11.12
N ASP A 849 -3.13 -38.05 10.05
CA ASP A 849 -1.84 -37.37 10.04
C ASP A 849 -2.03 -35.85 10.15
N CYS A 850 -3.05 -35.30 9.48
CA CYS A 850 -3.41 -33.90 9.58
C CYS A 850 -3.81 -33.53 11.01
N LEU A 851 -4.73 -34.27 11.63
CA LEU A 851 -5.20 -34.02 12.99
C LEU A 851 -4.10 -34.26 14.04
N THR A 852 -3.29 -35.30 13.88
CA THR A 852 -2.18 -35.59 14.80
C THR A 852 -1.10 -34.51 14.72
N ARG A 853 -0.83 -33.94 13.53
CA ARG A 853 0.07 -32.78 13.38
C ARG A 853 -0.47 -31.55 14.07
N VAL A 854 -1.76 -31.24 13.89
CA VAL A 854 -2.41 -30.09 14.54
C VAL A 854 -2.31 -30.21 16.06
N ILE A 855 -2.59 -31.37 16.65
CA ILE A 855 -2.53 -31.59 18.10
C ILE A 855 -1.08 -31.49 18.64
N ASN A 856 -0.07 -31.78 17.82
CA ASN A 856 1.34 -31.86 18.27
C ASN A 856 2.16 -30.58 18.07
N ILE A 857 1.81 -29.71 17.11
CA ILE A 857 2.65 -28.57 16.69
C ILE A 857 2.23 -27.27 17.41
N SER A 858 0.94 -27.06 17.69
CA SER A 858 0.44 -25.80 18.26
C SER A 858 -1.05 -25.97 18.60
N GLY A 859 -1.53 -25.32 19.66
CA GLY A 859 -2.97 -25.33 19.99
C GLY A 859 -3.83 -24.94 18.78
N ILE A 860 -5.11 -25.34 18.81
CA ILE A 860 -6.13 -25.22 17.73
C ILE A 860 -6.32 -23.77 17.20
N GLU A 861 -5.62 -22.78 17.76
CA GLU A 861 -5.73 -21.36 17.51
C GLU A 861 -5.02 -20.89 16.21
N ASP A 862 -3.94 -21.56 15.78
CA ASP A 862 -3.13 -21.17 14.61
C ASP A 862 -3.27 -22.12 13.40
N GLY A 863 -4.50 -22.31 12.93
CA GLY A 863 -4.81 -23.16 11.77
C GLY A 863 -4.25 -22.69 10.41
N GLU A 864 -3.64 -21.50 10.33
CA GLU A 864 -3.23 -20.84 9.07
C GLU A 864 -1.85 -21.26 8.54
N GLU A 865 -0.89 -21.69 9.39
CA GLU A 865 0.43 -22.15 8.92
C GLU A 865 0.36 -23.52 8.18
N LEU A 866 -0.80 -24.18 8.18
CA LEU A 866 -0.97 -25.56 7.73
C LEU A 866 -1.34 -25.72 6.25
N LEU A 867 -1.63 -24.63 5.53
CA LEU A 867 -1.93 -24.69 4.08
C LEU A 867 -0.67 -24.71 3.21
N ASN A 868 0.51 -24.42 3.77
CA ASN A 868 1.81 -24.55 3.10
C ASN A 868 2.84 -25.30 3.99
N PRO A 869 2.79 -26.64 4.05
CA PRO A 869 3.78 -27.39 4.82
C PRO A 869 5.14 -27.48 4.08
N PRO A 870 6.27 -27.53 4.82
CA PRO A 870 7.53 -28.08 4.31
C PRO A 870 7.33 -29.57 3.93
N ALA A 871 8.10 -30.05 2.96
CA ALA A 871 7.96 -31.38 2.38
C ALA A 871 7.91 -32.52 3.43
N PRO A 872 7.06 -33.55 3.23
CA PRO A 872 6.94 -34.66 4.17
C PRO A 872 8.21 -35.54 4.20
N PRO A 873 8.52 -36.20 5.33
CA PRO A 873 9.50 -37.27 5.36
C PRO A 873 8.99 -38.47 4.56
N VAL A 874 9.88 -38.98 3.71
CA VAL A 874 9.70 -40.08 2.77
C VAL A 874 9.52 -41.39 3.53
N GLU A 875 8.29 -41.79 3.88
CA GLU A 875 8.02 -43.14 4.38
C GLU A 875 6.51 -43.51 4.33
N SER A 876 5.97 -43.68 3.11
CA SER A 876 4.81 -44.55 2.87
C SER A 876 4.71 -44.87 1.37
N GLU A 877 5.05 -46.10 0.97
CA GLU A 877 5.13 -46.54 -0.44
C GLU A 877 3.77 -46.67 -1.16
N LYS A 878 2.66 -46.26 -0.54
CA LYS A 878 1.35 -46.19 -1.20
C LYS A 878 0.68 -44.85 -0.89
N GLY A 879 0.59 -43.98 -1.90
CA GLY A 879 -0.11 -42.71 -1.79
C GLY A 879 -1.58 -42.91 -1.37
N PRO A 880 -2.18 -41.91 -0.70
CA PRO A 880 -3.56 -42.00 -0.22
C PRO A 880 -4.54 -42.27 -1.37
N VAL A 881 -5.64 -42.95 -1.04
CA VAL A 881 -6.73 -43.25 -2.00
C VAL A 881 -7.64 -42.02 -2.09
N GLY A 882 -8.24 -41.75 -3.25
CA GLY A 882 -9.12 -40.58 -3.44
C GLY A 882 -10.23 -40.43 -2.38
N PHE A 883 -10.74 -41.52 -1.81
CA PHE A 883 -11.72 -41.48 -0.70
C PHE A 883 -11.18 -40.85 0.60
N THR A 884 -9.93 -41.11 1.00
CA THR A 884 -9.38 -40.55 2.25
C THR A 884 -8.95 -39.08 2.11
N SER A 885 -8.79 -38.64 0.86
CA SER A 885 -8.28 -37.32 0.49
C SER A 885 -9.37 -36.34 0.04
N LEU A 886 -10.61 -36.78 -0.14
CA LEU A 886 -11.72 -35.90 -0.54
C LEU A 886 -12.00 -34.85 0.54
N GLN A 887 -12.03 -33.58 0.12
CA GLN A 887 -12.36 -32.43 0.95
C GLN A 887 -13.37 -31.54 0.21
N LEU A 888 -14.29 -30.94 0.96
CA LEU A 888 -15.16 -29.89 0.45
C LEU A 888 -14.65 -28.54 0.94
N ASP A 889 -14.54 -27.58 0.04
CA ASP A 889 -14.25 -26.19 0.38
C ASP A 889 -15.48 -25.29 0.15
N CYS A 890 -15.57 -24.20 0.90
CA CYS A 890 -16.69 -23.28 0.84
C CYS A 890 -16.19 -21.85 0.63
N ILE A 891 -16.51 -21.27 -0.52
CA ILE A 891 -16.17 -19.88 -0.82
C ILE A 891 -17.22 -18.96 -0.19
N VAL A 892 -16.77 -18.16 0.77
CA VAL A 892 -17.63 -17.18 1.43
C VAL A 892 -17.25 -15.78 0.95
N PRO A 893 -18.17 -15.06 0.27
CA PRO A 893 -17.91 -13.69 -0.12
C PRO A 893 -17.91 -12.76 1.09
N PHE A 894 -17.08 -11.72 1.02
CA PHE A 894 -17.12 -10.59 1.95
C PHE A 894 -18.50 -9.91 1.92
N PRO A 895 -19.10 -9.53 3.07
CA PRO A 895 -18.58 -9.46 4.44
C PRO A 895 -18.85 -10.69 5.31
N ALA A 896 -19.54 -11.72 4.80
CA ALA A 896 -19.84 -12.92 5.58
C ALA A 896 -18.59 -13.72 5.97
N SER A 897 -17.49 -13.54 5.24
CA SER A 897 -16.18 -14.13 5.57
C SER A 897 -15.60 -13.62 6.89
N LEU A 898 -16.02 -12.45 7.39
CA LEU A 898 -15.62 -11.96 8.72
C LEU A 898 -16.07 -12.92 9.83
N VAL A 899 -17.26 -13.50 9.69
CA VAL A 899 -17.78 -14.49 10.65
C VAL A 899 -17.33 -15.90 10.28
N ILE A 900 -17.42 -16.25 8.99
CA ILE A 900 -17.01 -17.55 8.48
C ILE A 900 -15.58 -17.42 7.92
N SER A 901 -14.62 -17.35 8.84
CA SER A 901 -13.19 -17.25 8.56
C SER A 901 -12.61 -18.56 7.99
N ARG A 902 -11.42 -18.50 7.38
CA ARG A 902 -10.71 -19.73 6.95
C ARG A 902 -10.44 -20.66 8.14
N LYS A 903 -10.18 -20.08 9.32
CA LYS A 903 -10.03 -20.80 10.59
C LYS A 903 -11.28 -21.61 10.96
N THR A 904 -12.49 -21.08 10.73
CA THR A 904 -13.74 -21.82 10.97
C THR A 904 -14.01 -22.85 9.87
N ILE A 905 -13.75 -22.53 8.59
CA ILE A 905 -13.90 -23.47 7.46
C ILE A 905 -13.03 -24.71 7.65
N TRP A 906 -11.80 -24.55 8.12
CA TRP A 906 -10.91 -25.67 8.43
C TRP A 906 -11.53 -26.62 9.48
N ARG A 907 -12.15 -26.08 10.54
CA ARG A 907 -12.84 -26.89 11.57
C ARG A 907 -14.03 -27.66 10.98
N TYR A 908 -14.81 -27.02 10.09
CA TYR A 908 -15.86 -27.70 9.33
C TYR A 908 -15.30 -28.83 8.45
N GLN A 909 -14.16 -28.61 7.78
CA GLN A 909 -13.50 -29.60 6.95
C GLN A 909 -12.99 -30.80 7.76
N ALA A 910 -12.39 -30.54 8.93
CA ALA A 910 -11.93 -31.59 9.83
C ALA A 910 -13.10 -32.49 10.28
N LEU A 911 -14.22 -31.89 10.69
CA LEU A 911 -15.44 -32.61 11.05
C LEU A 911 -16.02 -33.38 9.87
N PHE A 912 -16.11 -32.76 8.68
CA PHE A 912 -16.61 -33.41 7.47
C PHE A 912 -15.77 -34.62 7.08
N ARG A 913 -14.44 -34.48 7.00
CA ARG A 913 -13.54 -35.58 6.63
C ARG A 913 -13.66 -36.74 7.62
N TYR A 914 -13.80 -36.43 8.91
CA TYR A 914 -14.00 -37.44 9.94
C TYR A 914 -15.31 -38.21 9.75
N LEU A 915 -16.43 -37.50 9.66
CA LEU A 915 -17.75 -38.11 9.44
C LEU A 915 -17.82 -38.87 8.10
N PHE A 916 -17.19 -38.32 7.06
CA PHE A 916 -17.09 -38.95 5.75
C PHE A 916 -16.33 -40.28 5.81
N SER A 917 -15.22 -40.34 6.55
CA SER A 917 -14.45 -41.58 6.73
C SER A 917 -15.27 -42.68 7.43
N LEU A 918 -16.07 -42.31 8.43
CA LEU A 918 -16.98 -43.23 9.13
C LEU A 918 -18.08 -43.73 8.19
N ARG A 919 -18.71 -42.84 7.44
CA ARG A 919 -19.77 -43.17 6.47
C ARG A 919 -19.25 -44.07 5.35
N HIS A 920 -18.04 -43.81 4.85
CA HIS A 920 -17.41 -44.67 3.84
C HIS A 920 -17.13 -46.07 4.38
N LEU A 921 -16.61 -46.20 5.60
CA LEU A 921 -16.37 -47.51 6.21
C LEU A 921 -17.68 -48.27 6.45
N GLU A 922 -18.74 -47.58 6.89
CA GLU A 922 -20.09 -48.16 7.02
C GLU A 922 -20.55 -48.76 5.67
N GLN A 923 -20.46 -47.98 4.59
CA GLN A 923 -20.83 -48.41 3.25
C GLN A 923 -20.00 -49.61 2.77
N GLN A 924 -18.69 -49.62 3.02
CA GLN A 924 -17.84 -50.77 2.68
C GLN A 924 -18.26 -52.04 3.42
N LEU A 925 -18.49 -51.95 4.73
CA LEU A 925 -18.93 -53.10 5.52
C LEU A 925 -20.29 -53.61 4.99
N VAL A 926 -21.26 -52.73 4.74
CA VAL A 926 -22.58 -53.07 4.17
C VAL A 926 -22.44 -53.71 2.79
N ALA A 927 -21.62 -53.15 1.90
CA ALA A 927 -21.35 -53.70 0.58
C ALA A 927 -20.77 -55.12 0.68
N ASN A 928 -19.85 -55.37 1.62
CA ASN A 928 -19.33 -56.72 1.85
C ASN A 928 -20.44 -57.71 2.23
N TRP A 929 -21.41 -57.32 3.05
CA TRP A 929 -22.51 -58.23 3.37
C TRP A 929 -23.35 -58.58 2.15
N GLN A 930 -23.58 -57.61 1.26
CA GLN A 930 -24.29 -57.87 0.00
C GLN A 930 -23.50 -58.82 -0.91
N THR A 931 -22.18 -58.66 -1.01
CA THR A 931 -21.34 -59.56 -1.81
C THR A 931 -21.26 -60.95 -1.20
N LEU A 932 -21.13 -61.04 0.12
CA LEU A 932 -21.08 -62.30 0.86
C LEU A 932 -22.39 -63.09 0.70
N ASN A 933 -23.56 -62.44 0.81
CA ASN A 933 -24.83 -63.15 0.65
C ASN A 933 -25.13 -63.57 -0.79
N LYS A 934 -24.58 -62.88 -1.79
CA LYS A 934 -24.78 -63.20 -3.21
C LYS A 934 -23.79 -64.26 -3.73
N ALA A 935 -22.64 -64.41 -3.07
CA ALA A 935 -21.62 -65.36 -3.50
C ALA A 935 -22.05 -66.81 -3.23
N SER A 936 -21.95 -67.67 -4.24
CA SER A 936 -22.31 -69.10 -4.15
C SER A 936 -21.52 -69.84 -3.07
N SER A 937 -20.27 -69.44 -2.83
CA SER A 937 -19.38 -69.99 -1.79
C SER A 937 -19.84 -69.77 -0.36
N TRP A 938 -20.65 -68.74 -0.14
CA TRP A 938 -21.18 -68.38 1.18
C TRP A 938 -22.62 -68.85 1.38
N ALA A 939 -23.42 -68.86 0.30
CA ALA A 939 -24.79 -69.38 0.31
C ALA A 939 -24.83 -70.92 0.37
N HIS A 940 -23.80 -71.60 -0.17
CA HIS A 940 -23.66 -73.05 -0.09
C HIS A 940 -23.39 -73.52 1.34
N LYS A 941 -24.07 -74.58 1.78
CA LYS A 941 -23.86 -75.21 3.08
C LYS A 941 -22.86 -76.35 2.93
N SER A 942 -21.64 -76.14 3.41
CA SER A 942 -20.56 -77.13 3.28
C SER A 942 -20.78 -78.33 4.21
N SER A 943 -20.34 -79.51 3.79
CA SER A 943 -20.32 -80.74 4.60
C SER A 943 -19.37 -80.65 5.80
N ASN A 944 -18.37 -79.76 5.76
CA ASN A 944 -17.40 -79.57 6.84
C ASN A 944 -17.87 -78.54 7.88
N LYS A 945 -18.01 -78.98 9.14
CA LYS A 945 -18.43 -78.14 10.27
C LYS A 945 -17.49 -76.95 10.55
N GLU A 946 -16.19 -77.09 10.30
CA GLU A 946 -15.22 -76.04 10.57
C GLU A 946 -15.33 -74.86 9.59
N ILE A 947 -15.67 -75.14 8.32
CA ILE A 947 -15.91 -74.12 7.30
C ILE A 947 -17.15 -73.29 7.66
N GLU A 948 -18.23 -73.97 8.06
CA GLU A 948 -19.46 -73.31 8.51
C GLU A 948 -19.26 -72.48 9.79
N LEU A 949 -18.41 -72.96 10.72
CA LEU A 949 -18.02 -72.19 11.90
C LEU A 949 -17.22 -70.93 11.51
N CYS A 950 -16.28 -71.05 10.57
CA CYS A 950 -15.50 -69.91 10.08
C CYS A 950 -16.38 -68.88 9.35
N LYS A 951 -17.35 -69.31 8.54
CA LYS A 951 -18.35 -68.42 7.90
C LYS A 951 -19.14 -67.65 8.96
N ARG A 952 -19.68 -68.33 9.97
CA ARG A 952 -20.44 -67.70 11.08
C ARG A 952 -19.61 -66.68 11.84
N ARG A 953 -18.37 -67.03 12.20
CA ARG A 953 -17.44 -66.13 12.90
C ARG A 953 -17.14 -64.87 12.09
N ALA A 954 -16.91 -64.99 10.79
CA ALA A 954 -16.71 -63.84 9.91
C ALA A 954 -17.95 -62.93 9.84
N PHE A 955 -19.16 -63.50 9.76
CA PHE A 955 -20.42 -62.73 9.81
C PHE A 955 -20.61 -62.00 11.14
N THR A 956 -20.36 -62.68 12.26
CA THR A 956 -20.45 -62.10 13.60
C THR A 956 -19.46 -60.95 13.77
N LEU A 957 -18.20 -61.15 13.36
CA LEU A 957 -17.18 -60.10 13.43
C LEU A 957 -17.55 -58.87 12.59
N ARG A 958 -18.03 -59.08 11.35
CA ARG A 958 -18.52 -57.99 10.48
C ARG A 958 -19.67 -57.23 11.13
N ALA A 959 -20.64 -57.94 11.70
CA ALA A 959 -21.80 -57.32 12.35
C ALA A 959 -21.38 -56.46 13.55
N ARG A 960 -20.42 -56.92 14.36
CA ARG A 960 -19.84 -56.15 15.47
C ARG A 960 -19.11 -54.89 14.99
N MET A 961 -18.27 -55.02 13.97
CA MET A 961 -17.57 -53.89 13.37
C MET A 961 -18.56 -52.86 12.80
N LEU A 962 -19.63 -53.31 12.14
CA LEU A 962 -20.66 -52.42 11.61
C LEU A 962 -21.43 -51.71 12.74
N ALA A 963 -21.86 -52.45 13.77
CA ALA A 963 -22.57 -51.89 14.91
C ALA A 963 -21.73 -50.81 15.62
N TYR A 964 -20.43 -51.04 15.78
CA TYR A 964 -19.51 -50.03 16.32
C TYR A 964 -19.49 -48.74 15.47
N VAL A 965 -19.28 -48.86 14.16
CA VAL A 965 -19.20 -47.70 13.25
C VAL A 965 -20.52 -46.94 13.19
N GLN A 966 -21.65 -47.63 13.16
CA GLN A 966 -22.99 -47.02 13.16
C GLN A 966 -23.28 -46.29 14.47
N GLN A 967 -22.93 -46.91 15.60
CA GLN A 967 -23.13 -46.31 16.91
C GLN A 967 -22.26 -45.06 17.10
N LEU A 968 -21.03 -45.08 16.56
CA LEU A 968 -20.14 -43.93 16.58
C LEU A 968 -20.63 -42.80 15.65
N LEU A 969 -21.06 -43.14 14.43
CA LEU A 969 -21.62 -42.15 13.51
C LEU A 969 -22.86 -41.46 14.12
N HIS A 970 -23.77 -42.24 14.72
CA HIS A 970 -24.94 -41.72 15.40
C HIS A 970 -24.59 -40.81 16.59
N PHE A 971 -23.59 -41.20 17.39
CA PHE A 971 -23.11 -40.37 18.49
C PHE A 971 -22.61 -39.01 17.99
N CYS A 972 -21.73 -38.99 16.99
CA CYS A 972 -21.19 -37.76 16.44
C CYS A 972 -22.27 -36.86 15.82
N THR A 973 -23.21 -37.42 15.05
CA THR A 973 -24.22 -36.60 14.37
C THR A 973 -25.36 -36.14 15.30
N SER A 974 -25.90 -37.05 16.11
CA SER A 974 -27.16 -36.84 16.83
C SER A 974 -26.98 -36.40 18.29
N GLU A 975 -25.90 -36.81 18.96
CA GLU A 975 -25.65 -36.46 20.36
C GLU A 975 -24.66 -35.29 20.53
N VAL A 976 -23.73 -35.12 19.59
CA VAL A 976 -22.74 -34.04 19.63
C VAL A 976 -23.15 -32.88 18.72
N ILE A 977 -23.22 -33.11 17.40
CA ILE A 977 -23.38 -32.00 16.44
C ILE A 977 -24.79 -31.37 16.49
N GLU A 978 -25.85 -32.17 16.52
CA GLU A 978 -27.23 -31.64 16.47
C GLU A 978 -27.60 -30.75 17.68
N PRO A 979 -27.34 -31.14 18.95
CA PRO A 979 -27.69 -30.31 20.10
C PRO A 979 -26.88 -29.00 20.15
N ASN A 980 -25.57 -29.08 19.88
CA ASN A 980 -24.68 -27.92 19.84
C ASN A 980 -25.09 -26.95 18.71
N TRP A 981 -25.52 -27.47 17.56
CA TRP A 981 -26.05 -26.67 16.46
C TRP A 981 -27.36 -25.95 16.83
N GLN A 982 -28.27 -26.63 17.51
CA GLN A 982 -29.54 -26.04 17.95
C GLN A 982 -29.30 -24.91 18.95
N ALA A 983 -28.43 -25.12 19.94
CA ALA A 983 -28.04 -24.10 20.90
C ALA A 983 -27.43 -22.86 20.22
N PHE A 984 -26.54 -23.07 19.23
CA PHE A 984 -25.97 -21.97 18.44
C PHE A 984 -27.03 -21.23 17.62
N MET A 985 -27.92 -21.96 16.92
CA MET A 985 -28.96 -21.35 16.09
C MET A 985 -30.06 -20.68 16.91
N GLU A 986 -30.32 -21.08 18.15
CA GLU A 986 -31.24 -20.39 19.06
C GLU A 986 -30.71 -19.02 19.47
N LYS A 987 -29.42 -18.93 19.81
CA LYS A 987 -28.73 -17.65 20.05
C LYS A 987 -28.86 -16.72 18.84
N LEU A 988 -28.80 -17.27 17.63
CA LEU A 988 -28.88 -16.55 16.36
C LEU A 988 -30.32 -16.20 15.93
N LYS A 989 -31.32 -16.99 16.34
CA LYS A 989 -32.76 -16.81 16.03
C LYS A 989 -33.46 -15.83 16.96
N GLY A 990 -32.86 -15.43 18.08
CA GLY A 990 -33.37 -14.38 18.95
C GLY A 990 -33.45 -13.06 18.19
N GLY A 991 -34.50 -12.85 17.39
CA GLY A 991 -34.73 -11.73 16.49
C GLY A 991 -34.99 -10.38 17.18
N SER A 992 -34.55 -10.24 18.42
CA SER A 992 -34.38 -8.94 19.07
C SER A 992 -32.87 -8.69 19.14
N ILE A 993 -32.45 -7.50 18.72
CA ILE A 993 -31.07 -6.96 18.79
C ILE A 993 -30.41 -7.11 20.19
N SER A 994 -31.17 -7.56 21.19
CA SER A 994 -30.77 -7.82 22.58
C SER A 994 -30.18 -9.21 22.86
N ALA A 995 -30.30 -10.22 21.98
CA ALA A 995 -29.83 -11.60 22.29
C ALA A 995 -28.37 -11.88 21.89
N VAL A 996 -27.87 -11.20 20.86
CA VAL A 996 -26.45 -11.17 20.47
C VAL A 996 -26.06 -9.71 20.46
N GLY A 997 -25.32 -9.26 21.49
CA GLY A 997 -25.08 -7.85 21.72
C GLY A 997 -24.08 -7.24 20.74
N THR A 998 -23.15 -8.05 20.22
CA THR A 998 -22.04 -7.58 19.36
C THR A 998 -21.70 -8.59 18.27
N VAL A 999 -21.03 -8.13 17.20
CA VAL A 999 -20.52 -9.01 16.15
C VAL A 999 -19.42 -9.93 16.68
N ASP A 1000 -18.60 -9.45 17.62
CA ASP A 1000 -17.57 -10.25 18.30
C ASP A 1000 -18.16 -11.44 19.05
N GLU A 1001 -19.26 -11.22 19.77
CA GLU A 1001 -19.97 -12.29 20.46
C GLU A 1001 -20.52 -13.33 19.48
N LEU A 1002 -20.97 -12.92 18.29
CA LEU A 1002 -21.40 -13.87 17.24
C LEU A 1002 -20.24 -14.71 16.73
N MET A 1003 -19.09 -14.08 16.46
CA MET A 1003 -17.87 -14.77 16.00
C MET A 1003 -17.39 -15.77 17.05
N GLN A 1004 -17.31 -15.35 18.32
CA GLN A 1004 -16.90 -16.22 19.42
C GLN A 1004 -17.86 -17.40 19.59
N ASN A 1005 -19.17 -17.16 19.60
CA ASN A 1005 -20.17 -18.24 19.72
C ASN A 1005 -20.05 -19.27 18.57
N HIS A 1006 -19.66 -18.84 17.37
CA HIS A 1006 -19.48 -19.74 16.23
C HIS A 1006 -18.21 -20.59 16.36
N VAL A 1007 -17.10 -20.00 16.83
CA VAL A 1007 -15.87 -20.71 17.13
C VAL A 1007 -16.09 -21.71 18.27
N ASP A 1008 -16.72 -21.29 19.37
CA ASP A 1008 -17.03 -22.13 20.53
C ASP A 1008 -17.86 -23.36 20.15
N PHE A 1009 -18.86 -23.17 19.26
CA PHE A 1009 -19.66 -24.27 18.71
C PHE A 1009 -18.78 -25.32 18.01
N LEU A 1010 -17.89 -24.88 17.12
CA LEU A 1010 -17.03 -25.78 16.35
C LEU A 1010 -15.98 -26.48 17.22
N ASP A 1011 -15.38 -25.76 18.16
CA ASP A 1011 -14.38 -26.31 19.09
C ASP A 1011 -15.01 -27.33 20.04
N THR A 1012 -16.22 -27.06 20.52
CA THR A 1012 -17.00 -28.03 21.31
C THR A 1012 -17.27 -29.29 20.50
N CYS A 1013 -17.74 -29.17 19.24
CA CYS A 1013 -17.96 -30.32 18.38
C CYS A 1013 -16.68 -31.14 18.11
N LEU A 1014 -15.54 -30.49 17.85
CA LEU A 1014 -14.26 -31.18 17.64
C LEU A 1014 -13.81 -31.93 18.89
N LYS A 1015 -13.94 -31.29 20.06
CA LYS A 1015 -13.57 -31.89 21.36
C LYS A 1015 -14.44 -33.11 21.67
N GLU A 1016 -15.76 -32.95 21.59
CA GLU A 1016 -16.73 -34.00 21.91
C GLU A 1016 -16.72 -35.16 20.90
N CYS A 1017 -16.31 -34.91 19.64
CA CYS A 1017 -16.08 -35.97 18.64
C CYS A 1017 -14.74 -36.71 18.80
N MET A 1018 -14.00 -36.50 19.90
CA MET A 1018 -12.72 -37.18 20.20
C MET A 1018 -11.55 -36.79 19.29
N LEU A 1019 -11.64 -35.64 18.60
CA LEU A 1019 -10.64 -35.23 17.61
C LEU A 1019 -9.52 -34.36 18.17
N THR A 1020 -9.64 -33.89 19.41
CA THR A 1020 -8.64 -33.03 20.06
C THR A 1020 -7.60 -33.80 20.86
N ASN A 1021 -7.93 -35.01 21.33
CA ASN A 1021 -7.02 -35.83 22.14
C ASN A 1021 -6.20 -36.79 21.27
N GLY A 1022 -4.88 -36.56 21.19
CA GLY A 1022 -3.98 -37.36 20.35
C GLY A 1022 -3.80 -38.82 20.77
N ARG A 1023 -4.10 -39.21 22.02
CA ARG A 1023 -4.07 -40.62 22.45
C ARG A 1023 -5.32 -41.34 21.97
N LEU A 1024 -6.47 -40.73 22.23
CA LEU A 1024 -7.78 -41.26 21.86
C LEU A 1024 -7.93 -41.40 20.35
N LEU A 1025 -7.53 -40.37 19.60
CA LEU A 1025 -7.50 -40.37 18.15
C LEU A 1025 -6.64 -41.50 17.57
N ARG A 1026 -5.46 -41.77 18.18
CA ARG A 1026 -4.58 -42.87 17.76
C ARG A 1026 -5.19 -44.25 17.99
N ARG A 1027 -5.92 -44.46 19.09
CA ARG A 1027 -6.63 -45.73 19.34
C ARG A 1027 -7.79 -45.93 18.39
N HIS A 1028 -8.60 -44.89 18.22
CA HIS A 1028 -9.72 -44.89 17.29
C HIS A 1028 -9.25 -45.16 15.85
N SER A 1029 -8.18 -44.51 15.40
CA SER A 1029 -7.59 -44.72 14.06
C SER A 1029 -7.17 -46.18 13.84
N LYS A 1030 -6.51 -46.81 14.82
CA LYS A 1030 -6.14 -48.25 14.73
C LYS A 1030 -7.35 -49.17 14.60
N LEU A 1031 -8.44 -48.84 15.29
CA LEU A 1031 -9.68 -49.61 15.21
C LEU A 1031 -10.35 -49.46 13.83
N MET A 1032 -10.41 -48.24 13.31
CA MET A 1032 -10.89 -47.93 11.95
C MET A 1032 -10.06 -48.62 10.87
N HIS A 1033 -8.73 -48.61 11.01
CA HIS A 1033 -7.83 -49.33 10.11
C HIS A 1033 -8.05 -50.85 10.16
N THR A 1034 -8.25 -51.42 11.35
CA THR A 1034 -8.56 -52.85 11.51
C THR A 1034 -9.84 -53.24 10.77
N CYS A 1035 -10.89 -52.42 10.86
CA CYS A 1035 -12.15 -52.64 10.14
C CYS A 1035 -11.98 -52.54 8.62
N THR A 1036 -11.17 -51.59 8.16
CA THR A 1036 -10.86 -51.41 6.73
C THR A 1036 -10.04 -52.59 6.18
N LEU A 1037 -9.05 -53.08 6.94
CA LEU A 1037 -8.28 -54.27 6.57
C LEU A 1037 -9.15 -55.53 6.54
N PHE A 1038 -10.07 -55.68 7.50
CA PHE A 1038 -11.02 -56.78 7.51
C PHE A 1038 -11.94 -56.74 6.28
N SER A 1039 -12.42 -55.55 5.90
CA SER A 1039 -13.23 -55.34 4.69
C SER A 1039 -12.52 -55.89 3.45
N ASN A 1040 -11.25 -55.53 3.24
CA ASN A 1040 -10.45 -56.04 2.12
C ASN A 1040 -10.14 -57.54 2.24
N PHE A 1041 -9.94 -58.04 3.46
CA PHE A 1041 -9.69 -59.46 3.75
C PHE A 1041 -10.87 -60.34 3.32
N THR A 1042 -12.12 -59.86 3.39
CA THR A 1042 -13.31 -60.65 3.00
C THR A 1042 -13.25 -61.18 1.56
N SER A 1043 -12.64 -60.43 0.64
CA SER A 1043 -12.46 -60.86 -0.76
C SER A 1043 -11.47 -62.02 -0.89
N TRP A 1044 -10.36 -61.98 -0.14
CA TRP A 1044 -9.42 -63.09 -0.08
C TRP A 1044 -10.04 -64.32 0.58
N PHE A 1045 -10.74 -64.12 1.70
CA PHE A 1045 -11.41 -65.20 2.43
C PHE A 1045 -12.46 -65.91 1.58
N SER A 1046 -13.21 -65.17 0.75
CA SER A 1046 -14.17 -65.76 -0.20
C SER A 1046 -13.51 -66.68 -1.22
N ARG A 1047 -12.34 -66.30 -1.77
CA ARG A 1047 -11.57 -67.13 -2.71
C ARG A 1047 -10.99 -68.38 -2.05
N GLU A 1048 -10.53 -68.26 -0.80
CA GLU A 1048 -10.04 -69.41 -0.04
C GLU A 1048 -11.16 -70.37 0.34
N LEU A 1049 -12.35 -69.87 0.66
CA LEU A 1049 -13.53 -70.72 0.86
C LEU A 1049 -13.88 -71.53 -0.40
N GLU A 1050 -13.84 -70.91 -1.58
CA GLU A 1050 -14.07 -71.60 -2.86
C GLU A 1050 -13.04 -72.69 -3.15
N SER A 1051 -11.77 -72.44 -2.82
CA SER A 1051 -10.68 -73.38 -3.09
C SER A 1051 -10.60 -74.54 -2.09
N ASN A 1052 -11.08 -74.36 -0.87
CA ASN A 1052 -10.94 -75.34 0.23
C ASN A 1052 -12.24 -76.08 0.56
N ASP A 1053 -13.39 -75.68 0.02
CA ASP A 1053 -14.65 -76.43 0.15
C ASP A 1053 -14.60 -77.65 -0.80
N PRO A 1054 -14.57 -78.89 -0.28
CA PRO A 1054 -14.52 -80.10 -1.11
C PRO A 1054 -15.75 -80.24 -2.02
N ASP A 1055 -16.88 -79.68 -1.60
CA ASP A 1055 -18.16 -79.74 -2.32
C ASP A 1055 -18.20 -78.79 -3.53
N LEU A 1056 -17.35 -77.75 -3.55
CA LEU A 1056 -17.28 -76.74 -4.62
C LEU A 1056 -16.03 -76.89 -5.52
N SER A 1057 -14.91 -77.35 -4.97
CA SER A 1057 -13.61 -77.42 -5.66
C SER A 1057 -13.35 -78.76 -6.36
N GLY A 1058 -14.06 -79.84 -5.97
CA GLY A 1058 -13.83 -81.19 -6.49
C GLY A 1058 -12.44 -81.78 -6.21
N SER A 1059 -11.65 -81.14 -5.33
CA SER A 1059 -10.26 -81.48 -5.02
C SER A 1059 -10.15 -82.47 -3.85
N THR A 1060 -9.25 -83.45 -3.95
CA THR A 1060 -8.91 -84.43 -2.89
C THR A 1060 -7.75 -83.99 -1.97
N GLN A 1061 -7.27 -82.75 -2.08
CA GLN A 1061 -6.21 -82.24 -1.19
C GLN A 1061 -6.75 -81.89 0.21
N PRO A 1062 -6.00 -82.12 1.30
CA PRO A 1062 -6.43 -81.73 2.65
C PRO A 1062 -6.60 -80.21 2.73
N PRO A 1063 -7.74 -79.72 3.24
CA PRO A 1063 -8.07 -78.31 3.20
C PRO A 1063 -7.15 -77.53 4.18
N ARG A 1064 -6.58 -76.40 3.75
CA ARG A 1064 -5.68 -75.54 4.57
C ARG A 1064 -6.47 -74.67 5.55
N LEU A 1065 -7.37 -75.28 6.32
CA LEU A 1065 -8.32 -74.59 7.21
C LEU A 1065 -7.64 -73.89 8.39
N GLU A 1066 -6.51 -74.42 8.87
CA GLU A 1066 -5.77 -73.86 9.99
C GLU A 1066 -5.30 -72.42 9.73
N LYS A 1067 -4.78 -72.15 8.52
CA LYS A 1067 -4.29 -70.81 8.14
C LYS A 1067 -5.44 -69.80 8.03
N MET A 1068 -6.58 -70.24 7.51
CA MET A 1068 -7.79 -69.43 7.37
C MET A 1068 -8.38 -69.07 8.75
N ALA A 1069 -8.53 -70.07 9.63
CA ALA A 1069 -9.03 -69.90 10.98
C ALA A 1069 -8.07 -69.05 11.85
N ALA A 1070 -6.75 -69.20 11.69
CA ALA A 1070 -5.75 -68.41 12.40
C ALA A 1070 -5.78 -66.93 12.00
N ASN A 1071 -5.93 -66.62 10.70
CA ASN A 1071 -6.04 -65.25 10.22
C ASN A 1071 -7.33 -64.57 10.73
N LEU A 1072 -8.47 -65.29 10.72
CA LEU A 1072 -9.72 -64.76 11.26
C LEU A 1072 -9.62 -64.50 12.78
N ARG A 1073 -9.03 -65.44 13.53
CA ARG A 1073 -8.78 -65.28 14.98
C ARG A 1073 -7.91 -64.06 15.29
N LYS A 1074 -6.94 -63.75 14.42
CA LYS A 1074 -6.10 -62.55 14.56
C LYS A 1074 -6.92 -61.25 14.43
N PHE A 1075 -7.90 -61.19 13.53
CA PHE A 1075 -8.78 -60.02 13.40
C PHE A 1075 -9.74 -59.88 14.59
N GLU A 1076 -10.31 -60.99 15.08
CA GLU A 1076 -11.16 -60.98 16.27
C GLU A 1076 -10.40 -60.45 17.50
N LEU A 1077 -9.21 -61.02 17.78
CA LEU A 1077 -8.38 -60.61 18.92
C LEU A 1077 -7.92 -59.15 18.83
N ASN A 1078 -7.51 -58.71 17.62
CA ASN A 1078 -7.08 -57.33 17.41
C ASN A 1078 -8.25 -56.34 17.58
N PHE A 1079 -9.44 -56.69 17.08
CA PHE A 1079 -10.63 -55.85 17.23
C PHE A 1079 -11.03 -55.74 18.70
N GLU A 1080 -11.10 -56.86 19.43
CA GLU A 1080 -11.44 -56.88 20.85
C GLU A 1080 -10.44 -56.11 21.71
N LYS A 1081 -9.14 -56.31 21.47
CA LYS A 1081 -8.08 -55.58 22.17
C LYS A 1081 -8.18 -54.07 21.93
N HIS A 1082 -8.35 -53.64 20.68
CA HIS A 1082 -8.46 -52.21 20.38
C HIS A 1082 -9.76 -51.60 20.92
N MET A 1083 -10.86 -52.36 20.93
CA MET A 1083 -12.14 -51.93 21.49
C MET A 1083 -12.08 -51.75 23.01
N HIS A 1084 -11.49 -52.71 23.74
CA HIS A 1084 -11.30 -52.61 25.19
C HIS A 1084 -10.44 -51.40 25.57
N VAL A 1085 -9.30 -51.24 24.90
CA VAL A 1085 -8.40 -50.11 25.16
C VAL A 1085 -9.07 -48.77 24.85
N LEU A 1086 -9.88 -48.71 23.79
CA LEU A 1086 -10.65 -47.51 23.47
C LEU A 1086 -11.68 -47.22 24.57
N LEU A 1087 -12.45 -48.21 25.01
CA LEU A 1087 -13.44 -48.05 26.08
C LEU A 1087 -12.82 -47.54 27.40
N ASP A 1088 -11.66 -48.08 27.80
CA ASP A 1088 -10.95 -47.63 29.00
C ASP A 1088 -10.49 -46.18 28.88
N GLU A 1089 -9.88 -45.83 27.74
CA GLU A 1089 -9.42 -44.46 27.47
C GLU A 1089 -10.60 -43.46 27.39
N MET A 1090 -11.73 -43.88 26.82
CA MET A 1090 -12.95 -43.08 26.75
C MET A 1090 -13.60 -42.89 28.11
N ASN A 1091 -13.66 -43.92 28.96
CA ASN A 1091 -14.17 -43.81 30.33
C ASN A 1091 -13.30 -42.88 31.18
N HIS A 1092 -11.98 -42.97 31.03
CA HIS A 1092 -11.05 -42.04 31.67
C HIS A 1092 -11.30 -40.60 31.21
N PHE A 1093 -11.39 -40.38 29.89
CA PHE A 1093 -11.61 -39.05 29.32
C PHE A 1093 -12.99 -38.48 29.69
N ALA A 1094 -14.02 -39.32 29.78
CA ALA A 1094 -15.36 -38.92 30.21
C ALA A 1094 -15.39 -38.46 31.67
N ALA A 1095 -14.55 -39.05 32.53
CA ALA A 1095 -14.40 -38.64 33.92
C ALA A 1095 -13.58 -37.35 34.09
N THR A 1096 -12.67 -37.04 33.17
CA THR A 1096 -11.75 -35.89 33.29
C THR A 1096 -12.21 -34.65 32.54
N GLU A 1097 -12.82 -34.79 31.35
CA GLU A 1097 -13.04 -33.67 30.43
C GLU A 1097 -14.48 -33.47 29.97
N THR A 1098 -15.23 -34.53 29.66
CA THR A 1098 -16.58 -34.38 29.08
C THR A 1098 -17.52 -35.56 29.35
N VAL A 1099 -18.61 -35.27 30.07
CA VAL A 1099 -19.61 -36.27 30.51
C VAL A 1099 -20.42 -36.86 29.34
N VAL A 1100 -20.49 -36.16 28.20
CA VAL A 1100 -21.27 -36.57 27.00
C VAL A 1100 -20.84 -37.95 26.48
N LEU A 1101 -19.58 -38.36 26.70
CA LEU A 1101 -19.08 -39.65 26.22
C LEU A 1101 -19.60 -40.86 27.03
N LEU A 1102 -20.16 -40.66 28.23
CA LEU A 1102 -20.64 -41.77 29.07
C LEU A 1102 -21.82 -42.53 28.44
N SER A 1103 -22.75 -41.83 27.78
CA SER A 1103 -23.88 -42.46 27.07
C SER A 1103 -23.41 -43.38 25.94
N PHE A 1104 -22.33 -42.98 25.28
CA PHE A 1104 -21.71 -43.73 24.21
C PHE A 1104 -20.88 -44.90 24.75
N CYS A 1105 -20.11 -44.72 25.81
CA CYS A 1105 -19.40 -45.80 26.50
C CYS A 1105 -20.36 -46.90 26.97
N ALA A 1106 -21.53 -46.56 27.50
CA ALA A 1106 -22.54 -47.55 27.91
C ALA A 1106 -23.02 -48.41 26.74
N ARG A 1107 -23.42 -47.78 25.61
CA ARG A 1107 -23.87 -48.50 24.40
C ARG A 1107 -22.76 -49.34 23.77
N LEU A 1108 -21.53 -48.83 23.75
CA LEU A 1108 -20.38 -49.61 23.28
C LEU A 1108 -20.05 -50.77 24.23
N GLY A 1109 -20.29 -50.59 25.53
CA GLY A 1109 -20.19 -51.64 26.56
C GLY A 1109 -21.15 -52.80 26.29
N ASP A 1110 -22.40 -52.53 25.90
CA ASP A 1110 -23.37 -53.57 25.55
C ASP A 1110 -22.96 -54.34 24.27
N ILE A 1111 -22.42 -53.65 23.27
CA ILE A 1111 -21.86 -54.26 22.04
C ILE A 1111 -20.62 -55.13 22.38
N TYR A 1112 -19.89 -54.76 23.41
CA TYR A 1112 -18.71 -55.49 23.91
C TYR A 1112 -19.08 -56.68 24.81
N GLN A 1113 -20.10 -56.55 25.66
CA GLN A 1113 -20.53 -57.60 26.62
C GLN A 1113 -21.44 -58.66 26.00
N GLY A 1114 -22.09 -58.40 24.86
CA GLY A 1114 -22.91 -59.37 24.13
C GLY A 1114 -22.18 -60.63 23.64
N THR A 1115 -20.91 -60.81 23.99
CA THR A 1115 -20.04 -61.93 23.59
C THR A 1115 -19.63 -62.90 24.69
N GLU A 1116 -20.05 -62.74 25.95
CA GLU A 1116 -19.93 -63.85 26.92
C GLU A 1116 -21.03 -64.90 26.68
N PHE A 1117 -20.99 -65.55 25.52
CA PHE A 1117 -21.57 -66.87 25.40
C PHE A 1117 -20.70 -67.82 26.22
N ARG A 1118 -21.13 -68.04 27.47
CA ARG A 1118 -20.79 -69.21 28.30
C ARG A 1118 -20.57 -70.42 27.39
N GLU A 1119 -19.34 -70.89 27.32
CA GLU A 1119 -19.04 -72.28 26.96
C GLU A 1119 -19.67 -73.18 28.04
N LEU A 1120 -20.95 -73.50 27.89
CA LEU A 1120 -21.60 -74.55 28.66
C LEU A 1120 -21.38 -75.89 27.95
N GLY A 1121 -20.27 -76.54 28.33
CA GLY A 1121 -20.25 -77.98 28.57
C GLY A 1121 -19.45 -78.87 27.61
N SER A 1122 -18.18 -79.14 27.95
CA SER A 1122 -17.72 -80.52 28.07
C SER A 1122 -16.92 -80.69 29.37
N LYS A 1123 -17.48 -81.48 30.28
CA LYS A 1123 -16.93 -81.84 31.58
C LYS A 1123 -15.56 -82.51 31.47
N THR A 1124 -14.63 -82.10 32.34
CA THR A 1124 -13.94 -83.02 33.28
C THR A 1124 -13.60 -82.25 34.55
N ASP A 1125 -14.03 -82.79 35.69
CA ASP A 1125 -13.79 -82.34 37.05
C ASP A 1125 -12.32 -82.03 37.36
N HIS A 1126 -12.07 -80.98 38.14
CA HIS A 1126 -11.52 -81.10 39.50
C HIS A 1126 -11.42 -79.75 40.23
N GLY A 1127 -12.28 -79.60 41.25
CA GLY A 1127 -11.84 -79.33 42.64
C GLY A 1127 -11.43 -77.91 43.05
N SER A 1128 -12.20 -77.39 44.03
CA SER A 1128 -11.90 -76.30 44.98
C SER A 1128 -11.97 -74.87 44.43
N GLY A 1129 -12.70 -73.90 45.01
CA GLY A 1129 -13.44 -73.85 46.26
C GLY A 1129 -13.23 -72.47 46.90
N ILE A 1130 -14.36 -71.78 47.19
CA ILE A 1130 -14.55 -70.80 48.28
C ILE A 1130 -13.95 -69.40 47.99
N SER A 1131 -14.70 -68.38 47.55
CA SER A 1131 -15.68 -67.51 48.27
C SER A 1131 -15.11 -66.85 49.54
N GLY A 1132 -15.10 -65.53 49.69
CA GLY A 1132 -15.64 -64.44 48.88
C GLY A 1132 -15.26 -63.10 49.46
#